data_AF-A0AA35M3K1-F1
#
_entry.id   AF-A0AA35M3K1-F1
#
_cell.length_a   1.000
_cell.length_b   1.000
_cell.length_c   1.000
_cell.angle_alpha   90.00
_cell.angle_beta   90.00
_cell.angle_gamma   90.00
#
_symmetry.space_group_name_H-M   'P 1'
#
loop_
_entity.id
_entity.type
_entity.pdbx_description
1 polymer ?
#
loop_
_entity_poly.entity_id
_entity_poly.type
_entity_poly.pdbx_seq_one_letter_code
_entity_poly.pdbx_strand_id
1 'polypeptide(L)'
;MNKLANVRHWSERMSPNFGMGRPNMPMNGLNPHPKNAAQPGPSISSPHAADTTIHCCFNVPFSSDLAGPNTEDILHATTDAVLRWTHPEDAPDDVQVHELPAHAEGLNSLRRLCGELSSGPLPVEAYVLCTSTGSPKGQQIVTVCLTGSPDLVHKSREAIYNDTPISLRCTTIDVDGNLVCDLDAGKLRDSVTETLDYISAYCGVDIFLLGPKLTPMVDGMSGDAETRMDQRWRVAIYGDPLSSEHAKARVLIHIDSLLGRLADTVKVDQSLHQIICGRHRKNIKLIESSTGTAIYFPPLFSQMYRYCPPNASRRDPNDIYITGETPQAIRLAKEKIHETVTRIRLYIKDVTIPAAKIDSILLDRTDKVRKILEANGTYIMFPALGTQRTTVRVQGNEGLPVERTVRELMTLAGQFYAAGWYIQLEPRQLPNPTDLRTMLSEICANSGADVVFDKLSFNFTGSDDSVKAALSVLSEIKFVTHSQYQIRVKIELANEHKEFVSGKKNGKINKIMGQSNVQIIFDGFNEYNFNIDVMAAAYESMKQGLSLVEQEMPASISFHVPDQYHKRIIGIGGQHIQRIMKKHSVFVKFSNAMDRGGMGREDDDIKVDNVICRTPARNAQNLDAVKNEILEMVDRTDSEYTSQIVNVDRLYHRQLIARLPEIDELEQKFNCKISFPSTEQASDEVTVTGPQWQVPHCVDEFLGMVPDKHELVLSCNEELAKFLESPQFTTELVEKLKSQYEVDLTARQEKPETPDVAPTVQLSWGFTRNNAGGLRDAVDFLMSQFTNSGLDITVVKGSLPRPKSDSFEDSLQYFDSKLLQHAPSVSSDSPVKAAFGDEIARERSGILDRLRKPGSMTSISSFLDRRKNSSRSPNGNFFKGSSNVSKSSLISIESARSFNADRNPWNDSGVNLPDDDNPWAPRPLGNHGDNKLAIPIPGDATPRHHTRISGDSGRPSTSHSMNSGYPGSIGPFR
;
A
#
# COMPACT_ATOMS: atom_id res chain seq x y z
N MET A 1 60.87 2.83 27.00
CA MET A 1 62.28 2.55 27.38
C MET A 1 62.73 1.25 26.74
N ASN A 2 64.02 1.17 26.38
CA ASN A 2 64.82 0.00 25.97
C ASN A 2 64.40 -0.92 24.80
N LYS A 3 65.46 -1.30 24.07
CA LYS A 3 65.55 -2.21 22.91
C LYS A 3 66.02 -3.62 23.36
N LEU A 4 66.03 -4.56 22.39
CA LEU A 4 66.83 -5.81 22.34
C LEU A 4 66.32 -6.97 23.24
N ALA A 5 66.37 -8.26 22.84
CA ALA A 5 66.87 -8.89 21.61
C ALA A 5 66.22 -10.27 21.29
N ASN A 6 66.24 -10.64 20.00
CA ASN A 6 66.48 -11.96 19.35
C ASN A 6 66.47 -13.27 20.18
N VAL A 7 66.06 -14.42 19.62
CA VAL A 7 66.95 -15.31 18.83
C VAL A 7 66.19 -16.39 18.00
N ARG A 8 66.46 -16.40 16.66
CA ARG A 8 66.65 -17.51 15.66
C ARG A 8 65.61 -18.67 15.57
N HIS A 9 65.42 -19.45 14.48
CA HIS A 9 66.04 -19.70 13.14
C HIS A 9 64.90 -19.87 12.07
N TRP A 10 65.05 -20.16 10.76
CA TRP A 10 66.18 -20.45 9.84
C TRP A 10 66.07 -19.57 8.56
N SER A 11 66.19 -20.11 7.33
CA SER A 11 66.12 -19.40 6.03
C SER A 11 66.02 -20.31 4.78
N GLU A 12 65.93 -19.70 3.58
CA GLU A 12 65.95 -20.23 2.19
C GLU A 12 64.61 -20.77 1.60
N ARG A 13 64.26 -20.50 0.33
CA ARG A 13 65.09 -20.08 -0.83
C ARG A 13 64.33 -19.21 -1.88
N MET A 14 65.05 -18.37 -2.63
CA MET A 14 64.59 -17.64 -3.84
C MET A 14 65.72 -17.53 -4.89
N SER A 15 65.38 -17.52 -6.19
CA SER A 15 66.17 -16.97 -7.34
C SER A 15 67.47 -17.71 -7.74
N PRO A 16 68.20 -17.37 -8.85
CA PRO A 16 67.89 -16.56 -10.07
C PRO A 16 68.33 -17.20 -11.45
N ASN A 17 68.16 -16.43 -12.54
CA ASN A 17 68.63 -16.56 -13.95
C ASN A 17 70.01 -17.21 -14.23
N PHE A 18 70.18 -17.80 -15.43
CA PHE A 18 71.21 -17.43 -16.45
C PHE A 18 70.95 -18.14 -17.82
N GLY A 19 71.57 -17.68 -18.92
CA GLY A 19 71.54 -18.37 -20.23
C GLY A 19 72.62 -17.90 -21.21
N MET A 20 72.92 -18.70 -22.26
CA MET A 20 73.65 -18.30 -23.49
C MET A 20 73.80 -19.48 -24.48
N GLY A 21 73.85 -19.20 -25.79
CA GLY A 21 74.13 -20.20 -26.84
C GLY A 21 73.87 -19.72 -28.28
N ARG A 22 74.90 -19.19 -28.97
CA ARG A 22 74.97 -18.83 -30.41
C ARG A 22 75.56 -20.02 -31.24
N PRO A 23 75.58 -20.07 -32.60
CA PRO A 23 75.70 -18.98 -33.62
C PRO A 23 74.63 -19.09 -34.78
N ASN A 24 74.63 -18.37 -35.92
CA ASN A 24 75.62 -17.53 -36.61
C ASN A 24 74.96 -16.40 -37.49
N MET A 25 75.76 -15.46 -38.01
CA MET A 25 75.38 -14.31 -38.90
C MET A 25 75.21 -14.72 -40.40
N PRO A 26 74.77 -13.88 -41.39
CA PRO A 26 75.06 -12.42 -41.57
C PRO A 26 73.89 -11.50 -42.05
N MET A 27 74.24 -10.22 -42.33
CA MET A 27 73.36 -9.12 -42.76
C MET A 27 73.26 -8.90 -44.28
N ASN A 28 72.22 -8.17 -44.72
CA ASN A 28 72.24 -6.97 -45.60
C ASN A 28 70.79 -6.39 -45.61
N GLY A 29 70.50 -5.09 -45.47
CA GLY A 29 70.89 -3.91 -46.27
C GLY A 29 69.64 -3.43 -47.05
N LEU A 30 69.25 -2.16 -47.19
CA LEU A 30 69.86 -0.85 -46.94
C LEU A 30 68.82 0.15 -46.35
N ASN A 31 69.30 1.29 -45.83
CA ASN A 31 68.55 2.54 -45.65
C ASN A 31 68.99 3.52 -46.76
N PRO A 32 68.17 4.51 -47.22
CA PRO A 32 68.21 5.80 -46.53
C PRO A 32 66.91 6.64 -46.48
N HIS A 33 66.96 7.65 -45.61
CA HIS A 33 66.10 8.83 -45.42
C HIS A 33 65.76 9.65 -46.72
N PRO A 34 64.80 10.62 -46.71
CA PRO A 34 64.46 11.52 -45.58
C PRO A 34 62.99 11.89 -45.32
N LYS A 35 62.81 12.76 -44.32
CA LYS A 35 61.56 13.39 -43.85
C LYS A 35 60.91 14.29 -44.90
N ASN A 36 59.57 14.39 -44.89
CA ASN A 36 58.87 15.67 -45.05
C ASN A 36 57.47 15.62 -44.42
N ALA A 37 56.90 16.78 -44.09
CA ALA A 37 55.67 16.91 -43.29
C ALA A 37 54.45 17.37 -44.11
N ALA A 38 53.27 17.15 -43.51
CA ALA A 38 51.95 17.73 -43.82
C ALA A 38 51.24 17.31 -45.13
N GLN A 39 50.16 16.54 -44.99
CA GLN A 39 48.78 17.03 -45.20
C GLN A 39 47.75 16.07 -44.55
N PRO A 40 46.54 16.54 -44.17
CA PRO A 40 45.52 15.70 -43.55
C PRO A 40 44.71 14.94 -44.61
N GLY A 41 44.72 13.61 -44.54
CA GLY A 41 43.72 12.79 -45.24
C GLY A 41 42.35 12.92 -44.56
N PRO A 42 41.24 12.82 -45.31
CA PRO A 42 39.90 12.93 -44.72
C PRO A 42 39.70 11.81 -43.71
N SER A 43 39.16 12.14 -42.54
CA SER A 43 38.71 11.15 -41.56
C SER A 43 37.65 10.27 -42.20
N ILE A 44 37.96 9.00 -42.43
CA ILE A 44 36.96 7.98 -42.74
C ILE A 44 36.16 7.77 -41.46
N SER A 45 35.11 8.57 -41.30
CA SER A 45 34.04 8.30 -40.34
C SER A 45 33.44 6.94 -40.66
N SER A 46 33.39 6.07 -39.66
CA SER A 46 32.54 4.87 -39.70
C SER A 46 31.12 5.27 -40.14
N PRO A 47 30.48 4.53 -41.05
CA PRO A 47 29.14 4.90 -41.54
C PRO A 47 28.17 4.98 -40.37
N HIS A 48 27.37 6.06 -40.35
CA HIS A 48 26.50 6.41 -39.23
C HIS A 48 25.44 5.35 -38.94
N ALA A 49 25.12 5.17 -37.66
CA ALA A 49 23.91 4.49 -37.21
C ALA A 49 22.67 5.44 -37.29
N ALA A 50 22.53 6.17 -38.40
CA ALA A 50 21.45 7.11 -38.64
C ALA A 50 20.68 6.70 -39.90
N ASP A 51 19.38 6.41 -39.73
CA ASP A 51 18.30 6.40 -40.76
C ASP A 51 17.09 5.52 -40.36
N THR A 52 17.03 4.96 -39.15
CA THR A 52 15.91 4.10 -38.73
C THR A 52 14.87 4.91 -37.95
N THR A 53 13.73 5.21 -38.57
CA THR A 53 12.55 5.80 -37.90
C THR A 53 11.82 4.73 -37.09
N ILE A 54 11.48 5.05 -35.84
CA ILE A 54 10.61 4.25 -34.97
C ILE A 54 9.31 5.00 -34.67
N HIS A 55 8.25 4.26 -34.39
CA HIS A 55 6.99 4.78 -33.88
C HIS A 55 6.79 4.25 -32.45
N CYS A 56 6.63 5.13 -31.47
CA CYS A 56 6.47 4.77 -30.06
C CYS A 56 5.14 5.32 -29.53
N CYS A 57 4.27 4.45 -29.04
CA CYS A 57 3.06 4.79 -28.30
C CYS A 57 3.22 4.43 -26.83
N PHE A 58 2.83 5.34 -25.95
CA PHE A 58 2.75 5.11 -24.50
C PHE A 58 1.58 5.90 -23.92
N ASN A 59 0.99 5.39 -22.84
CA ASN A 59 -0.06 6.11 -22.12
C ASN A 59 0.56 7.12 -21.16
N VAL A 60 -0.05 8.31 -21.07
CA VAL A 60 0.31 9.33 -20.09
C VAL A 60 -0.58 9.10 -18.86
N PRO A 61 -0.01 8.91 -17.65
CA PRO A 61 -0.76 8.58 -16.46
C PRO A 61 -1.43 9.82 -15.86
N PHE A 62 -2.47 10.31 -16.54
CA PHE A 62 -3.40 11.28 -15.99
C PHE A 62 -4.41 10.58 -15.08
N SER A 63 -4.63 11.15 -13.90
CA SER A 63 -5.61 10.70 -12.92
C SER A 63 -7.01 11.19 -13.30
N SER A 64 -7.50 10.80 -14.49
CA SER A 64 -8.74 11.34 -15.08
C SER A 64 -10.01 11.02 -14.26
N ASP A 65 -9.91 10.15 -13.27
CA ASP A 65 -10.94 9.76 -12.31
C ASP A 65 -10.85 10.52 -10.98
N LEU A 66 -9.87 11.42 -10.81
CA LEU A 66 -9.73 12.28 -9.64
C LEU A 66 -10.81 13.38 -9.65
N ALA A 67 -11.87 13.16 -8.88
CA ALA A 67 -12.93 14.13 -8.64
C ALA A 67 -12.50 15.22 -7.63
N GLY A 68 -13.07 16.41 -7.77
CA GLY A 68 -12.98 17.48 -6.78
C GLY A 68 -13.74 17.19 -5.48
N PRO A 69 -13.73 18.13 -4.53
CA PRO A 69 -14.47 18.02 -3.29
C PRO A 69 -15.98 18.21 -3.51
N ASN A 70 -16.79 17.74 -2.57
CA ASN A 70 -18.22 18.09 -2.51
C ASN A 70 -18.37 19.61 -2.30
N THR A 71 -19.13 20.27 -3.16
CA THR A 71 -19.37 21.73 -3.11
C THR A 71 -20.02 22.16 -1.81
N GLU A 72 -20.89 21.33 -1.22
CA GLU A 72 -21.58 21.65 0.03
C GLU A 72 -20.67 21.70 1.27
N ASP A 73 -19.51 21.04 1.20
CA ASP A 73 -18.52 20.96 2.30
C ASP A 73 -17.53 22.14 2.26
N ILE A 74 -17.47 22.92 1.17
CA ILE A 74 -16.42 23.93 0.95
C ILE A 74 -16.65 25.13 1.88
N LEU A 75 -15.70 25.36 2.80
CA LEU A 75 -15.67 26.53 3.69
C LEU A 75 -14.71 27.61 3.18
N HIS A 76 -13.57 27.19 2.62
CA HIS A 76 -12.62 28.05 1.89
C HIS A 76 -12.04 27.30 0.70
N ALA A 77 -11.76 28.01 -0.39
CA ALA A 77 -11.07 27.48 -1.54
C ALA A 77 -10.11 28.54 -2.09
N THR A 78 -8.92 28.11 -2.48
CA THR A 78 -7.90 29.00 -3.05
C THR A 78 -8.31 29.53 -4.43
N THR A 79 -7.64 30.56 -4.94
CA THR A 79 -8.01 31.28 -6.17
C THR A 79 -8.30 30.34 -7.35
N ASP A 80 -9.48 30.47 -7.94
CA ASP A 80 -9.99 29.67 -9.07
C ASP A 80 -9.99 28.14 -8.86
N ALA A 81 -9.82 27.65 -7.62
CA ALA A 81 -9.79 26.21 -7.32
C ALA A 81 -11.16 25.55 -7.54
N VAL A 82 -12.25 26.19 -7.08
CA VAL A 82 -13.63 25.72 -7.32
C VAL A 82 -13.88 25.55 -8.82
N LEU A 83 -13.60 26.59 -9.62
CA LEU A 83 -13.76 26.58 -11.07
C LEU A 83 -12.97 25.47 -11.78
N ARG A 84 -11.86 25.00 -11.19
CA ARG A 84 -11.02 23.94 -11.78
C ARG A 84 -11.43 22.53 -11.38
N TRP A 85 -12.01 22.35 -10.19
CA TRP A 85 -12.30 21.05 -9.60
C TRP A 85 -13.78 20.71 -9.41
N THR A 86 -14.70 21.64 -9.65
CA THR A 86 -16.15 21.39 -9.60
C THR A 86 -16.81 21.70 -10.95
N HIS A 87 -17.89 21.01 -11.27
CA HIS A 87 -18.74 21.40 -12.39
C HIS A 87 -19.60 22.62 -12.02
N PRO A 88 -20.03 23.43 -13.00
CA PRO A 88 -21.06 24.46 -12.79
C PRO A 88 -22.36 23.89 -12.21
N GLU A 89 -23.13 24.69 -11.48
CA GLU A 89 -24.43 24.27 -10.89
C GLU A 89 -25.50 23.94 -11.96
N ASP A 90 -25.33 24.43 -13.19
CA ASP A 90 -26.18 24.15 -14.35
C ASP A 90 -25.69 22.97 -15.21
N ALA A 91 -24.60 22.31 -14.81
CA ALA A 91 -24.10 21.11 -15.48
C ALA A 91 -25.03 19.89 -15.22
N PRO A 92 -25.26 19.03 -16.23
CA PRO A 92 -25.98 17.78 -16.04
C PRO A 92 -25.32 16.82 -15.02
N ASP A 93 -26.15 16.05 -14.31
CA ASP A 93 -25.69 15.04 -13.32
C ASP A 93 -24.79 13.93 -13.92
N ASP A 94 -24.75 13.78 -15.26
CA ASP A 94 -23.99 12.76 -15.99
C ASP A 94 -22.65 13.24 -16.58
N VAL A 95 -22.23 14.48 -16.31
CA VAL A 95 -20.91 14.98 -16.75
C VAL A 95 -19.78 14.16 -16.12
N GLN A 96 -18.82 13.76 -16.95
CA GLN A 96 -17.73 12.88 -16.53
C GLN A 96 -16.62 13.65 -15.82
N VAL A 97 -16.04 13.05 -14.78
CA VAL A 97 -14.95 13.63 -13.97
C VAL A 97 -13.78 14.13 -14.84
N HIS A 98 -13.45 13.40 -15.92
CA HIS A 98 -12.36 13.77 -16.82
C HIS A 98 -12.60 15.05 -17.64
N GLU A 99 -13.83 15.57 -17.64
CA GLU A 99 -14.20 16.84 -18.29
C GLU A 99 -14.02 18.06 -17.36
N LEU A 100 -13.66 17.86 -16.08
CA LEU A 100 -13.31 18.96 -15.18
C LEU A 100 -12.20 19.84 -15.77
N PRO A 101 -12.25 21.17 -15.61
CA PRO A 101 -11.28 22.06 -16.25
C PRO A 101 -9.82 21.78 -15.87
N ALA A 102 -9.53 21.29 -14.65
CA ALA A 102 -8.19 20.85 -14.26
C ALA A 102 -7.61 19.75 -15.18
N HIS A 103 -8.42 18.74 -15.53
CA HIS A 103 -8.01 17.66 -16.43
C HIS A 103 -7.93 18.13 -17.89
N ALA A 104 -8.89 18.95 -18.31
CA ALA A 104 -8.90 19.54 -19.65
C ALA A 104 -7.69 20.45 -19.91
N GLU A 105 -7.25 21.24 -18.91
CA GLU A 105 -6.06 22.08 -19.00
C GLU A 105 -4.77 21.25 -19.11
N GLY A 106 -4.64 20.18 -18.31
CA GLY A 106 -3.52 19.24 -18.40
C GLY A 106 -3.41 18.60 -19.79
N LEU A 107 -4.53 18.11 -20.34
CA LEU A 107 -4.60 17.55 -21.69
C LEU A 107 -4.29 18.58 -22.78
N ASN A 108 -4.81 19.80 -22.66
CA ASN A 108 -4.53 20.88 -23.62
C ASN A 108 -3.07 21.34 -23.56
N SER A 109 -2.43 21.31 -22.39
CA SER A 109 -1.01 21.59 -22.23
C SER A 109 -0.13 20.49 -22.85
N LEU A 110 -0.49 19.21 -22.67
CA LEU A 110 0.17 18.10 -23.37
C LEU A 110 0.04 18.20 -24.90
N ARG A 111 -1.15 18.54 -25.41
CA ARG A 111 -1.38 18.79 -26.85
C ARG A 111 -0.51 19.92 -27.38
N ARG A 112 -0.35 21.00 -26.61
CA ARG A 112 0.53 22.13 -26.94
C ARG A 112 2.01 21.68 -27.02
N LEU A 113 2.50 20.96 -26.01
CA LEU A 113 3.86 20.41 -25.97
C LEU A 113 4.13 19.48 -27.16
N CYS A 114 3.19 18.59 -27.51
CA CYS A 114 3.33 17.72 -28.68
C CYS A 114 3.32 18.52 -30.01
N GLY A 115 2.54 19.59 -30.09
CA GLY A 115 2.55 20.53 -31.22
C GLY A 115 3.88 21.29 -31.35
N GLU A 116 4.46 21.74 -30.24
CA GLU A 116 5.78 22.39 -30.18
C GLU A 116 6.91 21.43 -30.57
N LEU A 117 6.87 20.17 -30.08
CA LEU A 117 7.80 19.12 -30.50
C LEU A 117 7.72 18.84 -32.00
N SER A 118 6.51 18.79 -32.57
CA SER A 118 6.26 18.51 -33.99
C SER A 118 6.57 19.66 -34.95
N SER A 119 6.52 20.90 -34.46
CA SER A 119 6.84 22.11 -35.22
C SER A 119 8.26 22.63 -34.99
N GLY A 120 8.99 21.99 -34.06
CA GLY A 120 10.37 22.31 -33.75
C GLY A 120 11.38 21.96 -34.86
N PRO A 121 12.65 22.34 -34.69
CA PRO A 121 13.70 22.12 -35.70
C PRO A 121 14.21 20.67 -35.77
N LEU A 122 13.70 19.76 -34.94
CA LEU A 122 14.13 18.37 -34.86
C LEU A 122 13.12 17.47 -35.58
N PRO A 123 13.55 16.45 -36.35
CA PRO A 123 12.64 15.57 -37.09
C PRO A 123 11.96 14.55 -36.17
N VAL A 124 10.98 15.04 -35.40
CA VAL A 124 10.07 14.24 -34.57
C VAL A 124 8.65 14.71 -34.84
N GLU A 125 7.73 13.77 -34.97
CA GLU A 125 6.29 14.04 -34.92
C GLU A 125 5.73 13.51 -33.59
N ALA A 126 4.84 14.26 -32.96
CA ALA A 126 4.21 13.91 -31.68
C ALA A 126 2.70 14.19 -31.73
N TYR A 127 1.89 13.16 -31.46
CA TYR A 127 0.43 13.23 -31.53
C TYR A 127 -0.20 12.72 -30.24
N VAL A 128 -1.28 13.37 -29.80
CA VAL A 128 -2.07 12.99 -28.62
C VAL A 128 -3.40 12.42 -29.09
N LEU A 129 -3.74 11.23 -28.59
CA LEU A 129 -4.99 10.52 -28.86
C LEU A 129 -5.70 10.25 -27.53
N CYS A 130 -7.02 10.41 -27.52
CA CYS A 130 -7.87 10.24 -26.33
C CYS A 130 -8.87 9.12 -26.62
N THR A 131 -8.83 8.05 -25.83
CA THR A 131 -9.74 6.90 -25.96
C THR A 131 -10.62 6.81 -24.72
N SER A 132 -11.93 6.94 -24.88
CA SER A 132 -12.87 6.69 -23.78
C SER A 132 -13.04 5.17 -23.62
N THR A 133 -12.76 4.65 -22.44
CA THR A 133 -13.10 3.25 -22.12
C THR A 133 -14.60 3.13 -21.89
N GLY A 134 -15.22 2.04 -22.34
CA GLY A 134 -16.64 1.71 -22.05
C GLY A 134 -16.87 1.28 -20.59
N SER A 135 -16.04 1.74 -19.66
CA SER A 135 -16.14 1.43 -18.24
C SER A 135 -17.25 2.27 -17.58
N PRO A 136 -17.92 1.79 -16.52
CA PRO A 136 -18.98 2.55 -15.83
C PRO A 136 -18.48 3.79 -15.08
N LYS A 137 -17.18 4.11 -15.16
CA LYS A 137 -16.56 5.33 -14.62
C LYS A 137 -16.09 6.31 -15.72
N GLY A 138 -16.33 6.01 -17.00
CA GLY A 138 -15.95 6.88 -18.12
C GLY A 138 -14.48 7.26 -18.15
N GLN A 139 -13.57 6.35 -17.79
CA GLN A 139 -12.14 6.65 -17.70
C GLN A 139 -11.57 6.94 -19.10
N GLN A 140 -10.98 8.13 -19.26
CA GLN A 140 -10.35 8.58 -20.50
C GLN A 140 -8.86 8.25 -20.49
N ILE A 141 -8.43 7.38 -21.40
CA ILE A 141 -7.01 7.06 -21.58
C ILE A 141 -6.42 8.04 -22.59
N VAL A 142 -5.30 8.67 -22.23
CA VAL A 142 -4.55 9.57 -23.11
C VAL A 142 -3.27 8.89 -23.53
N THR A 143 -3.14 8.64 -24.83
CA THR A 143 -1.98 8.00 -25.45
C THR A 143 -1.22 9.04 -26.27
N VAL A 144 0.12 9.05 -26.14
CA VAL A 144 0.99 9.84 -27.01
C VAL A 144 1.68 8.91 -28.00
N CYS A 145 1.63 9.25 -29.28
CA CYS A 145 2.42 8.63 -30.33
C CYS A 145 3.54 9.56 -30.80
N LEU A 146 4.78 9.10 -30.66
CA LEU A 146 6.00 9.74 -31.16
C LEU A 146 6.51 9.02 -32.41
N THR A 147 7.06 9.76 -33.37
CA THR A 147 7.66 9.20 -34.59
C THR A 147 8.94 9.94 -34.93
N GLY A 148 10.04 9.22 -35.15
CA GLY A 148 11.35 9.82 -35.47
C GLY A 148 12.50 8.85 -35.22
N SER A 149 13.74 9.33 -35.22
CA SER A 149 14.90 8.52 -34.81
C SER A 149 14.82 8.15 -33.32
N PRO A 150 15.31 6.96 -32.88
CA PRO A 150 15.24 6.50 -31.49
C PRO A 150 15.66 7.54 -30.46
N ASP A 151 16.84 8.15 -30.60
CA ASP A 151 17.37 9.13 -29.66
C ASP A 151 16.45 10.33 -29.46
N LEU A 152 15.81 10.80 -30.54
CA LEU A 152 14.90 11.94 -30.49
C LEU A 152 13.53 11.55 -29.93
N VAL A 153 13.03 10.35 -30.24
CA VAL A 153 11.79 9.79 -29.67
C VAL A 153 11.95 9.60 -28.16
N HIS A 154 13.05 9.02 -27.69
CA HIS A 154 13.32 8.85 -26.27
C HIS A 154 13.49 10.18 -25.53
N LYS A 155 14.18 11.18 -26.12
CA LYS A 155 14.27 12.54 -25.54
C LYS A 155 12.91 13.24 -25.48
N SER A 156 12.06 13.06 -26.49
CA SER A 156 10.72 13.65 -26.52
C SER A 156 9.81 13.00 -25.47
N ARG A 157 9.95 11.68 -25.24
CA ARG A 157 9.31 10.96 -24.13
C ARG A 157 9.81 11.44 -22.76
N GLU A 158 11.12 11.66 -22.60
CA GLU A 158 11.68 12.27 -21.38
C GLU A 158 11.06 13.65 -21.12
N ALA A 159 11.00 14.53 -22.14
CA ALA A 159 10.37 15.85 -22.01
C ALA A 159 8.89 15.73 -21.59
N ILE A 160 8.09 14.92 -22.28
CA ILE A 160 6.66 14.73 -21.95
C ILE A 160 6.44 14.31 -20.50
N TYR A 161 7.19 13.34 -19.97
CA TYR A 161 7.04 12.92 -18.57
C TYR A 161 7.55 13.93 -17.54
N ASN A 162 8.44 14.85 -17.93
CA ASN A 162 9.05 15.81 -17.02
C ASN A 162 8.44 17.21 -17.09
N ASP A 163 7.74 17.54 -18.18
CA ASP A 163 7.15 18.86 -18.44
C ASP A 163 5.60 18.86 -18.38
N THR A 164 4.98 17.68 -18.20
CA THR A 164 3.52 17.52 -18.04
C THR A 164 3.14 17.21 -16.58
N PRO A 165 2.05 17.78 -16.01
CA PRO A 165 1.52 17.41 -14.71
C PRO A 165 0.90 16.00 -14.72
N ILE A 166 1.74 14.97 -14.64
CA ILE A 166 1.31 13.57 -14.52
C ILE A 166 0.93 13.22 -13.08
N SER A 167 0.10 12.19 -12.93
CA SER A 167 -0.24 11.58 -11.63
C SER A 167 -0.76 12.58 -10.58
N LEU A 168 -1.62 13.50 -11.02
CA LEU A 168 -2.36 14.41 -10.13
C LEU A 168 -3.05 13.64 -9.00
N ARG A 169 -3.10 14.22 -7.80
CA ARG A 169 -3.72 13.59 -6.65
C ARG A 169 -4.29 14.59 -5.66
N CYS A 170 -5.31 14.15 -4.92
CA CYS A 170 -5.75 14.82 -3.70
C CYS A 170 -5.01 14.21 -2.49
N THR A 171 -4.54 15.06 -1.58
CA THR A 171 -4.01 14.66 -0.27
C THR A 171 -4.81 15.38 0.81
N THR A 172 -5.39 14.64 1.75
CA THR A 172 -6.22 15.20 2.83
C THR A 172 -5.45 15.26 4.15
N ILE A 173 -5.78 16.27 4.96
CA ILE A 173 -5.23 16.51 6.29
C ILE A 173 -6.42 16.83 7.20
N ASP A 174 -6.81 15.92 8.10
CA ASP A 174 -7.85 16.21 9.10
C ASP A 174 -7.37 17.33 10.03
N VAL A 175 -8.23 18.24 10.48
CA VAL A 175 -7.84 19.38 11.35
C VAL A 175 -8.89 19.58 12.44
N ASP A 176 -8.52 20.14 13.58
CA ASP A 176 -9.47 20.63 14.57
C ASP A 176 -10.12 21.94 14.10
N GLY A 177 -11.46 21.99 14.15
CA GLY A 177 -12.25 23.18 13.83
C GLY A 177 -11.83 24.41 14.64
N ASN A 178 -11.42 24.23 15.90
CA ASN A 178 -10.95 25.31 16.77
C ASN A 178 -9.61 25.94 16.33
N LEU A 179 -8.87 25.31 15.41
CA LEU A 179 -7.64 25.88 14.85
C LEU A 179 -7.93 26.78 13.65
N VAL A 180 -8.93 26.43 12.84
CA VAL A 180 -9.25 27.05 11.55
C VAL A 180 -10.41 28.04 11.61
N CYS A 181 -11.31 27.88 12.58
CA CYS A 181 -12.52 28.67 12.75
C CYS A 181 -12.55 29.31 14.15
N ASP A 182 -13.13 30.49 14.24
CA ASP A 182 -13.78 30.95 15.46
C ASP A 182 -15.19 30.35 15.48
N LEU A 183 -15.40 29.33 16.32
CA LEU A 183 -16.67 28.59 16.38
C LEU A 183 -17.79 29.39 17.08
N ASP A 184 -17.44 30.37 17.91
CA ASP A 184 -18.42 31.17 18.64
C ASP A 184 -18.85 32.40 17.81
N ALA A 185 -17.94 32.95 16.98
CA ALA A 185 -18.29 33.94 15.96
C ALA A 185 -18.83 33.32 14.65
N GLY A 186 -18.73 32.00 14.46
CA GLY A 186 -19.14 31.30 13.24
C GLY A 186 -18.37 31.71 11.99
N LYS A 187 -17.09 32.13 12.14
CA LYS A 187 -16.26 32.68 11.05
C LYS A 187 -14.90 31.98 10.97
N LEU A 188 -14.46 31.67 9.75
CA LEU A 188 -13.07 31.25 9.51
C LEU A 188 -12.07 32.34 9.97
N ARG A 189 -10.91 31.89 10.44
CA ARG A 189 -9.82 32.78 10.84
C ARG A 189 -9.08 33.28 9.60
N ASP A 190 -9.12 34.59 9.37
CA ASP A 190 -8.52 35.22 8.18
C ASP A 190 -7.02 34.88 8.04
N SER A 191 -6.27 34.81 9.15
CA SER A 191 -4.85 34.43 9.14
C SER A 191 -4.58 33.01 8.62
N VAL A 192 -5.56 32.11 8.75
CA VAL A 192 -5.46 30.73 8.26
C VAL A 192 -5.77 30.68 6.77
N THR A 193 -6.85 31.33 6.32
CA THR A 193 -7.20 31.37 4.89
C THR A 193 -6.14 32.08 4.06
N GLU A 194 -5.63 33.24 4.52
CA GLU A 194 -4.49 33.94 3.91
C GLU A 194 -3.23 33.06 3.81
N THR A 195 -2.98 32.22 4.83
CA THR A 195 -1.83 31.30 4.82
C THR A 195 -2.05 30.14 3.84
N LEU A 196 -3.27 29.61 3.72
CA LEU A 196 -3.60 28.57 2.74
C LEU A 196 -3.47 29.11 1.31
N ASP A 197 -3.95 30.33 1.04
CA ASP A 197 -3.79 31.01 -0.26
C ASP A 197 -2.32 31.24 -0.59
N TYR A 198 -1.51 31.68 0.37
CA TYR A 198 -0.06 31.80 0.20
C TYR A 198 0.61 30.44 -0.10
N ILE A 199 0.25 29.37 0.62
CA ILE A 199 0.82 28.03 0.38
C ILE A 199 0.42 27.50 -1.00
N SER A 200 -0.83 27.72 -1.42
CA SER A 200 -1.32 27.39 -2.76
C SER A 200 -0.52 28.08 -3.86
N ALA A 201 -0.40 29.40 -3.80
CA ALA A 201 0.36 30.18 -4.77
C ALA A 201 1.86 29.83 -4.75
N TYR A 202 2.45 29.61 -3.57
CA TYR A 202 3.86 29.25 -3.44
C TYR A 202 4.16 27.85 -3.99
N CYS A 203 3.29 26.87 -3.76
CA CYS A 203 3.51 25.47 -4.17
C CYS A 203 2.92 25.13 -5.55
N GLY A 204 2.04 25.96 -6.12
CA GLY A 204 1.33 25.64 -7.36
C GLY A 204 0.30 24.52 -7.20
N VAL A 205 -0.47 24.56 -6.11
CA VAL A 205 -1.50 23.55 -5.77
C VAL A 205 -2.82 24.23 -5.45
N ASP A 206 -3.91 23.47 -5.51
CA ASP A 206 -5.23 23.95 -5.12
C ASP A 206 -5.59 23.41 -3.74
N ILE A 207 -6.06 24.28 -2.85
CA ILE A 207 -6.36 23.91 -1.46
C ILE A 207 -7.80 24.26 -1.13
N PHE A 208 -8.49 23.32 -0.52
CA PHE A 208 -9.83 23.49 0.01
C PHE A 208 -9.80 23.23 1.52
N LEU A 209 -10.39 24.13 2.31
CA LEU A 209 -10.80 23.84 3.67
C LEU A 209 -12.25 23.36 3.60
N LEU A 210 -12.46 22.10 3.98
CA LEU A 210 -13.76 21.45 3.99
C LEU A 210 -14.22 21.21 5.43
N GLY A 211 -15.53 21.30 5.68
CA GLY A 211 -16.11 21.07 7.00
C GLY A 211 -17.60 21.38 7.06
N PRO A 212 -18.23 21.27 8.24
CA PRO A 212 -19.65 21.58 8.41
C PRO A 212 -19.94 23.07 8.19
N LYS A 213 -21.11 23.38 7.60
CA LYS A 213 -21.57 24.76 7.36
C LYS A 213 -21.60 25.56 8.68
N LEU A 214 -20.95 26.72 8.68
CA LEU A 214 -20.71 27.54 9.88
C LEU A 214 -21.98 28.15 10.49
N THR A 215 -23.00 28.41 9.67
CA THR A 215 -24.31 28.85 10.14
C THR A 215 -25.21 27.66 10.50
N PRO A 216 -25.79 27.61 11.72
CA PRO A 216 -26.81 26.63 12.03
C PRO A 216 -28.05 26.89 11.18
N MET A 217 -28.36 25.96 10.27
CA MET A 217 -29.62 25.99 9.53
C MET A 217 -30.76 25.72 10.52
N VAL A 218 -31.65 26.69 10.70
CA VAL A 218 -32.92 26.53 11.42
C VAL A 218 -33.92 25.85 10.48
N ASP A 219 -33.67 24.57 10.16
CA ASP A 219 -34.60 23.78 9.36
C ASP A 219 -35.76 23.30 10.25
N GLY A 220 -36.97 23.80 9.94
CA GLY A 220 -38.19 23.39 10.62
C GLY A 220 -38.66 22.01 10.17
N MET A 221 -39.19 21.22 11.11
CA MET A 221 -40.07 20.06 10.88
C MET A 221 -39.81 19.21 9.61
N SER A 222 -38.62 18.65 9.46
CA SER A 222 -38.39 17.45 8.62
C SER A 222 -37.22 16.64 9.18
N GLY A 223 -37.51 15.48 9.75
CA GLY A 223 -36.55 14.65 10.47
C GLY A 223 -35.72 13.73 9.57
N ASP A 224 -34.86 14.32 8.73
CA ASP A 224 -33.93 13.57 7.87
C ASP A 224 -32.46 14.00 8.12
N ALA A 225 -32.11 14.15 9.40
CA ALA A 225 -30.80 14.61 9.85
C ALA A 225 -29.76 13.48 10.06
N GLU A 226 -30.14 12.21 9.91
CA GLU A 226 -29.30 11.04 10.25
C GLU A 226 -28.30 10.62 9.17
N THR A 227 -28.20 11.35 8.03
CA THR A 227 -27.26 11.03 6.93
C THR A 227 -26.28 12.14 6.54
N ARG A 228 -26.08 13.17 7.38
CA ARG A 228 -24.91 14.08 7.24
C ARG A 228 -23.63 13.42 7.78
N MET A 229 -23.11 12.46 7.02
CA MET A 229 -21.85 11.77 7.30
C MET A 229 -20.66 12.73 7.20
N ASP A 230 -19.69 12.52 8.09
CA ASP A 230 -18.37 13.16 8.13
C ASP A 230 -18.33 14.63 8.64
N GLN A 231 -18.60 14.82 9.94
CA GLN A 231 -18.42 16.10 10.67
C GLN A 231 -16.95 16.54 10.86
N ARG A 232 -16.01 16.02 10.04
CA ARG A 232 -14.58 16.26 10.17
C ARG A 232 -14.15 17.46 9.33
N TRP A 233 -13.44 18.39 9.96
CA TRP A 233 -12.76 19.47 9.26
C TRP A 233 -11.51 18.90 8.60
N ARG A 234 -11.27 19.24 7.34
CA ARG A 234 -10.18 18.67 6.55
C ARG A 234 -9.65 19.68 5.53
N VAL A 235 -8.33 19.73 5.39
CA VAL A 235 -7.66 20.45 4.32
C VAL A 235 -7.36 19.47 3.19
N ALA A 236 -8.00 19.65 2.04
CA ALA A 236 -7.77 18.85 0.83
C ALA A 236 -6.85 19.61 -0.14
N ILE A 237 -5.76 18.97 -0.57
CA ILE A 237 -4.71 19.56 -1.40
C ILE A 237 -4.62 18.79 -2.71
N TYR A 238 -4.91 19.47 -3.83
CA TYR A 238 -4.89 18.93 -5.18
C TYR A 238 -3.65 19.43 -5.94
N GLY A 239 -2.91 18.51 -6.57
CA GLY A 239 -1.74 18.87 -7.40
C GLY A 239 -0.89 17.67 -7.81
N ASP A 240 0.27 17.94 -8.40
CA ASP A 240 1.26 16.90 -8.73
C ASP A 240 1.88 16.28 -7.46
N PRO A 241 2.51 15.10 -7.57
CA PRO A 241 3.00 14.37 -6.40
C PRO A 241 4.00 15.11 -5.50
N LEU A 242 4.82 16.03 -6.02
CA LEU A 242 5.83 16.72 -5.23
C LEU A 242 5.33 18.07 -4.69
N SER A 243 4.55 18.78 -5.50
CA SER A 243 3.92 20.04 -5.08
C SER A 243 2.89 19.79 -3.97
N SER A 244 2.09 18.71 -4.07
CA SER A 244 1.11 18.34 -3.02
C SER A 244 1.78 17.98 -1.69
N GLU A 245 2.95 17.31 -1.71
CA GLU A 245 3.72 17.00 -0.50
C GLU A 245 4.39 18.24 0.09
N HIS A 246 4.85 19.17 -0.75
CA HIS A 246 5.42 20.42 -0.24
C HIS A 246 4.36 21.26 0.48
N ALA A 247 3.17 21.38 -0.13
CA ALA A 247 2.03 22.06 0.47
C ALA A 247 1.57 21.37 1.74
N LYS A 248 1.39 20.03 1.75
CA LYS A 248 1.08 19.27 2.96
C LYS A 248 2.08 19.53 4.09
N ALA A 249 3.38 19.47 3.82
CA ALA A 249 4.40 19.75 4.82
C ALA A 249 4.27 21.19 5.37
N ARG A 250 4.01 22.19 4.52
CA ARG A 250 3.77 23.58 4.96
C ARG A 250 2.50 23.72 5.80
N VAL A 251 1.39 23.07 5.42
CA VAL A 251 0.14 23.08 6.19
C VAL A 251 0.33 22.43 7.56
N LEU A 252 1.04 21.29 7.65
CA LEU A 252 1.36 20.64 8.92
C LEU A 252 2.23 21.53 9.82
N ILE A 253 3.24 22.21 9.26
CA ILE A 253 4.07 23.18 10.00
C ILE A 253 3.25 24.40 10.45
N HIS A 254 2.28 24.85 9.64
CA HIS A 254 1.38 25.94 10.03
C HIS A 254 0.45 25.52 11.18
N ILE A 255 -0.12 24.31 11.13
CA ILE A 255 -0.90 23.73 12.24
C ILE A 255 -0.06 23.67 13.52
N ASP A 256 1.21 23.27 13.42
CA ASP A 256 2.13 23.31 14.56
C ASP A 256 2.36 24.74 15.09
N SER A 257 2.47 25.74 14.20
CA SER A 257 2.58 27.15 14.58
C SER A 257 1.31 27.68 15.25
N LEU A 258 0.11 27.25 14.84
CA LEU A 258 -1.15 27.58 15.51
C LEU A 258 -1.23 26.97 16.91
N LEU A 259 -0.57 25.82 17.12
CA LEU A 259 -0.39 25.17 18.42
C LEU A 259 0.79 25.76 19.23
N GLY A 260 1.31 26.93 18.85
CA GLY A 260 2.38 27.65 19.55
C GLY A 260 3.77 27.02 19.44
N ARG A 261 3.97 26.08 18.50
CA ARG A 261 5.24 25.39 18.29
C ARG A 261 6.13 26.20 17.34
N LEU A 262 7.44 26.08 17.51
CA LEU A 262 8.43 26.69 16.64
C LEU A 262 8.85 25.72 15.54
N ALA A 263 9.28 26.26 14.39
CA ALA A 263 9.75 25.49 13.24
C ALA A 263 11.15 25.97 12.80
N ASP A 264 11.98 25.02 12.36
CA ASP A 264 13.33 25.28 11.84
C ASP A 264 13.71 24.20 10.81
N THR A 265 14.74 24.44 10.00
CA THR A 265 15.19 23.55 8.92
C THR A 265 16.62 23.04 9.15
N VAL A 266 16.91 21.79 8.79
CA VAL A 266 18.27 21.26 8.67
C VAL A 266 18.50 20.69 7.28
N LYS A 267 19.65 20.99 6.69
CA LYS A 267 20.06 20.46 5.38
C LYS A 267 20.86 19.17 5.56
N VAL A 268 20.39 18.10 4.94
CA VAL A 268 21.05 16.79 4.90
C VAL A 268 20.86 16.19 3.51
N ASP A 269 21.88 15.54 2.95
CA ASP A 269 21.78 14.90 1.63
C ASP A 269 20.64 13.87 1.58
N GLN A 270 19.81 13.95 0.54
CA GLN A 270 18.62 13.10 0.39
C GLN A 270 18.95 11.59 0.43
N SER A 271 20.11 11.16 -0.04
CA SER A 271 20.49 9.74 -0.05
C SER A 271 20.67 9.16 1.35
N LEU A 272 20.88 10.03 2.36
CA LEU A 272 21.03 9.63 3.76
C LEU A 272 19.70 9.59 4.51
N HIS A 273 18.61 10.17 3.98
CA HIS A 273 17.36 10.37 4.73
C HIS A 273 16.76 9.07 5.26
N GLN A 274 16.61 8.04 4.41
CA GLN A 274 16.11 6.74 4.86
C GLN A 274 17.10 5.98 5.77
N ILE A 275 18.40 6.20 5.59
CA ILE A 275 19.44 5.59 6.42
C ILE A 275 19.43 6.22 7.83
N ILE A 276 19.12 7.52 7.95
CA ILE A 276 18.89 8.22 9.23
C ILE A 276 17.59 7.75 9.89
N CYS A 277 16.52 7.55 9.12
CA CYS A 277 15.29 6.94 9.62
C CYS A 277 15.53 5.56 10.24
N GLY A 278 16.39 4.77 9.60
CA GLY A 278 16.69 3.40 9.97
C GLY A 278 15.52 2.46 9.65
N ARG A 279 15.73 1.15 9.90
CA ARG A 279 14.72 0.11 9.67
C ARG A 279 13.43 0.42 10.42
N HIS A 280 12.31 0.38 9.71
CA HIS A 280 10.96 0.70 10.18
C HIS A 280 10.85 2.05 10.90
N ARG A 281 11.68 3.04 10.49
CA ARG A 281 11.78 4.37 11.11
C ARG A 281 12.15 4.35 12.62
N LYS A 282 12.67 3.23 13.17
CA LYS A 282 13.02 3.10 14.60
C LYS A 282 13.96 4.22 15.09
N ASN A 283 15.02 4.53 14.33
CA ASN A 283 16.03 5.49 14.76
C ASN A 283 15.51 6.94 14.74
N ILE A 284 14.70 7.32 13.76
CA ILE A 284 14.08 8.66 13.77
C ILE A 284 13.02 8.78 14.88
N LYS A 285 12.21 7.73 15.14
CA LYS A 285 11.23 7.76 16.25
C LYS A 285 11.91 7.91 17.62
N LEU A 286 13.09 7.32 17.81
CA LEU A 286 13.92 7.55 19.00
C LEU A 286 14.42 9.01 19.11
N ILE A 287 14.76 9.66 17.99
CA ILE A 287 15.13 11.08 17.98
C ILE A 287 13.91 11.97 18.29
N GLU A 288 12.76 11.74 17.65
CA GLU A 288 11.51 12.45 17.94
C GLU A 288 11.13 12.32 19.42
N SER A 289 11.11 11.09 19.95
CA SER A 289 10.84 10.75 21.36
C SER A 289 11.76 11.50 22.32
N SER A 290 13.07 11.34 22.16
CA SER A 290 14.08 11.88 23.07
C SER A 290 14.38 13.39 22.88
N THR A 291 13.57 14.09 22.11
CA THR A 291 13.65 15.55 21.92
C THR A 291 12.31 16.28 22.01
N GLY A 292 11.17 15.57 21.96
CA GLY A 292 9.85 16.20 21.90
C GLY A 292 9.61 16.99 20.60
N THR A 293 10.26 16.59 19.51
CA THR A 293 10.13 17.23 18.19
C THR A 293 9.38 16.35 17.22
N ALA A 294 8.77 16.97 16.20
CA ALA A 294 8.22 16.28 15.03
C ALA A 294 9.09 16.62 13.81
N ILE A 295 9.46 15.60 13.03
CA ILE A 295 10.48 15.74 11.97
C ILE A 295 9.87 15.36 10.62
N TYR A 296 9.95 16.27 9.65
CA TYR A 296 9.32 16.17 8.34
C TYR A 296 10.37 16.06 7.24
N PHE A 297 10.56 14.86 6.72
CA PHE A 297 11.43 14.60 5.57
C PHE A 297 10.76 15.04 4.24
N PRO A 298 11.54 15.28 3.17
CA PRO A 298 11.01 15.43 1.82
C PRO A 298 10.63 14.06 1.20
N PRO A 299 9.82 14.03 0.12
CA PRO A 299 9.45 12.79 -0.56
C PRO A 299 10.67 12.01 -1.07
N LEU A 300 10.66 10.69 -0.89
CA LEU A 300 11.81 9.82 -1.17
C LEU A 300 12.30 9.89 -2.62
N PHE A 301 11.35 10.06 -3.55
CA PHE A 301 11.59 10.06 -5.00
C PHE A 301 11.66 11.49 -5.59
N SER A 302 11.92 12.52 -4.76
CA SER A 302 11.92 13.93 -5.21
C SER A 302 12.84 14.23 -6.39
N GLN A 303 13.93 13.48 -6.59
CA GLN A 303 14.85 13.65 -7.72
C GLN A 303 14.37 13.02 -9.04
N MET A 304 13.33 12.17 -9.02
CA MET A 304 12.95 11.32 -10.17
C MET A 304 11.96 11.99 -11.11
N TYR A 305 11.05 12.79 -10.55
CA TYR A 305 10.19 13.70 -11.28
C TYR A 305 10.92 15.05 -11.45
N ARG A 306 10.75 15.75 -12.57
CA ARG A 306 11.29 17.12 -12.73
C ARG A 306 10.24 18.21 -12.81
N TYR A 307 8.99 17.86 -13.11
CA TYR A 307 7.88 18.80 -13.21
C TYR A 307 7.77 19.69 -11.96
N CYS A 308 7.46 20.96 -12.20
CA CYS A 308 7.10 21.94 -11.19
C CYS A 308 6.10 22.90 -11.85
N PRO A 309 4.95 23.22 -11.23
CA PRO A 309 3.96 24.09 -11.84
C PRO A 309 4.54 25.48 -12.17
N PRO A 310 4.04 26.17 -13.22
CA PRO A 310 4.48 27.52 -13.55
C PRO A 310 4.35 28.47 -12.35
N ASN A 311 5.41 29.24 -12.09
CA ASN A 311 5.54 30.17 -10.94
C ASN A 311 5.60 29.51 -9.54
N ALA A 312 5.49 28.19 -9.43
CA ALA A 312 5.65 27.49 -8.16
C ALA A 312 7.11 27.39 -7.71
N SER A 313 7.29 27.22 -6.40
CA SER A 313 8.59 27.07 -5.74
C SER A 313 8.74 25.67 -5.15
N ARG A 314 9.70 24.92 -5.67
CA ARG A 314 9.98 23.54 -5.26
C ARG A 314 10.67 23.46 -3.89
N ARG A 315 10.31 22.45 -3.10
CA ARG A 315 11.07 22.08 -1.88
C ARG A 315 12.48 21.61 -2.26
N ASP A 316 13.52 22.13 -1.60
CA ASP A 316 14.87 21.56 -1.69
C ASP A 316 14.83 20.11 -1.17
N PRO A 317 15.24 19.09 -1.95
CA PRO A 317 15.22 17.70 -1.52
C PRO A 317 16.13 17.39 -0.33
N ASN A 318 16.97 18.34 0.11
CA ASN A 318 17.83 18.22 1.28
C ASN A 318 17.26 18.87 2.54
N ASP A 319 16.19 19.68 2.42
CA ASP A 319 15.59 20.39 3.55
C ASP A 319 14.68 19.46 4.37
N ILE A 320 15.10 19.14 5.59
CA ILE A 320 14.29 18.47 6.61
C ILE A 320 13.75 19.55 7.56
N TYR A 321 12.44 19.62 7.73
CA TYR A 321 11.82 20.54 8.68
C TYR A 321 11.67 19.86 10.05
N ILE A 322 11.85 20.62 11.13
CA ILE A 322 11.74 20.15 12.50
C ILE A 322 10.86 21.16 13.25
N THR A 323 9.83 20.66 13.94
CA THR A 323 8.98 21.48 14.81
C THR A 323 9.11 21.03 16.26
N GLY A 324 8.96 21.96 17.21
CA GLY A 324 9.12 21.66 18.64
C GLY A 324 8.64 22.79 19.53
N GLU A 325 8.44 22.50 20.81
CA GLU A 325 7.95 23.49 21.80
C GLU A 325 9.01 24.55 22.13
N THR A 326 10.30 24.21 22.04
CA THR A 326 11.40 25.10 22.42
C THR A 326 12.53 25.10 21.38
N PRO A 327 13.27 26.22 21.23
CA PRO A 327 14.48 26.25 20.40
C PRO A 327 15.55 25.24 20.86
N GLN A 328 15.56 24.89 22.15
CA GLN A 328 16.45 23.91 22.75
C GLN A 328 16.18 22.50 22.22
N ALA A 329 14.91 22.09 22.17
CA ALA A 329 14.47 20.79 21.64
C ALA A 329 14.87 20.64 20.16
N ILE A 330 14.57 21.66 19.35
CA ILE A 330 14.91 21.70 17.91
C ILE A 330 16.42 21.57 17.70
N ARG A 331 17.24 22.32 18.46
CA ARG A 331 18.71 22.24 18.37
C ARG A 331 19.23 20.85 18.71
N LEU A 332 18.68 20.20 19.74
CA LEU A 332 19.07 18.85 20.15
C LEU A 332 18.68 17.81 19.10
N ALA A 333 17.53 17.97 18.42
CA ALA A 333 17.15 17.13 17.29
C ALA A 333 18.13 17.28 16.11
N LYS A 334 18.49 18.52 15.76
CA LYS A 334 19.52 18.81 14.74
C LYS A 334 20.87 18.17 15.09
N GLU A 335 21.29 18.25 16.35
CA GLU A 335 22.53 17.66 16.85
C GLU A 335 22.50 16.13 16.74
N LYS A 336 21.42 15.46 17.17
CA LYS A 336 21.25 14.00 17.06
C LYS A 336 21.18 13.50 15.60
N ILE A 337 20.55 14.26 14.71
CA ILE A 337 20.57 13.98 13.26
C ILE A 337 22.00 14.09 12.72
N HIS A 338 22.72 15.17 13.05
CA HIS A 338 24.10 15.36 12.60
C HIS A 338 25.04 14.26 13.14
N GLU A 339 24.93 13.94 14.42
CA GLU A 339 25.71 12.85 15.04
C GLU A 339 25.41 11.52 14.36
N THR A 340 24.15 11.22 14.06
CA THR A 340 23.75 10.04 13.26
C THR A 340 24.42 10.05 11.89
N VAL A 341 24.34 11.15 11.14
CA VAL A 341 24.99 11.32 9.84
C VAL A 341 26.50 11.05 9.91
N THR A 342 27.20 11.59 10.92
CA THR A 342 28.66 11.38 11.06
C THR A 342 29.06 9.93 11.36
N ARG A 343 28.13 9.08 11.84
CA ARG A 343 28.36 7.66 12.13
C ARG A 343 28.04 6.73 10.96
N ILE A 344 27.29 7.18 9.95
CA ILE A 344 26.87 6.34 8.81
C ILE A 344 28.10 5.90 8.00
N ARG A 345 28.15 4.62 7.64
CA ARG A 345 29.11 4.06 6.68
C ARG A 345 28.36 3.47 5.50
N LEU A 346 28.46 4.12 4.34
CA LEU A 346 27.73 3.69 3.15
C LEU A 346 28.34 2.42 2.54
N TYR A 347 27.56 1.35 2.53
CA TYR A 347 27.69 0.28 1.55
C TYR A 347 26.88 0.67 0.30
N ILE A 348 27.45 0.48 -0.89
CA ILE A 348 26.87 0.90 -2.17
C ILE A 348 26.91 -0.28 -3.14
N LYS A 349 25.79 -0.55 -3.81
CA LYS A 349 25.64 -1.59 -4.83
C LYS A 349 24.94 -1.01 -6.06
N ASP A 350 25.62 -1.04 -7.20
CA ASP A 350 25.06 -0.64 -8.48
C ASP A 350 24.52 -1.87 -9.22
N VAL A 351 23.30 -1.76 -9.76
CA VAL A 351 22.55 -2.86 -10.39
C VAL A 351 22.01 -2.39 -11.73
N THR A 352 21.95 -3.30 -12.71
CA THR A 352 21.42 -2.99 -14.05
C THR A 352 19.99 -3.52 -14.21
N ILE A 353 19.05 -2.61 -14.47
CA ILE A 353 17.62 -2.85 -14.73
C ILE A 353 17.28 -2.19 -16.09
N PRO A 354 16.50 -2.82 -16.99
CA PRO A 354 16.09 -2.20 -18.26
C PRO A 354 15.31 -0.90 -18.04
N ALA A 355 15.58 0.15 -18.84
CA ALA A 355 15.00 1.48 -18.65
C ALA A 355 13.46 1.48 -18.60
N ALA A 356 12.80 0.77 -19.52
CA ALA A 356 11.33 0.63 -19.52
C ALA A 356 10.79 0.04 -18.20
N LYS A 357 11.51 -0.88 -17.56
CA LYS A 357 11.11 -1.43 -16.26
C LYS A 357 11.33 -0.46 -15.11
N ILE A 358 12.35 0.41 -15.20
CA ILE A 358 12.55 1.50 -14.23
C ILE A 358 11.37 2.48 -14.32
N ASP A 359 10.98 2.87 -15.54
CA ASP A 359 9.83 3.75 -15.76
C ASP A 359 8.53 3.12 -15.19
N SER A 360 8.23 1.84 -15.49
CA SER A 360 7.05 1.17 -14.90
C SER A 360 7.12 1.01 -13.37
N ILE A 361 8.32 0.84 -12.78
CA ILE A 361 8.47 0.82 -11.31
C ILE A 361 8.19 2.20 -10.70
N LEU A 362 8.66 3.28 -11.35
CA LEU A 362 8.46 4.67 -10.92
C LEU A 362 7.02 5.17 -11.14
N LEU A 363 6.29 4.60 -12.10
CA LEU A 363 4.89 4.95 -12.35
C LEU A 363 3.92 4.10 -11.50
N ASP A 364 4.13 2.78 -11.43
CA ASP A 364 3.10 1.84 -10.95
C ASP A 364 3.42 1.19 -9.59
N ARG A 365 4.64 1.32 -9.06
CA ARG A 365 5.14 0.50 -7.93
C ARG A 365 5.89 1.26 -6.84
N THR A 366 5.87 2.61 -6.84
CA THR A 366 6.57 3.46 -5.85
C THR A 366 6.24 3.13 -4.39
N ASP A 367 5.01 2.71 -4.08
CA ASP A 367 4.63 2.33 -2.71
C ASP A 367 5.17 0.97 -2.28
N LYS A 368 5.31 0.01 -3.23
CA LYS A 368 6.03 -1.25 -2.95
C LYS A 368 7.51 -0.93 -2.70
N VAL A 369 8.12 -0.05 -3.49
CA VAL A 369 9.51 0.40 -3.29
C VAL A 369 9.68 1.13 -1.95
N ARG A 370 8.78 2.04 -1.58
CA ARG A 370 8.79 2.72 -0.26
C ARG A 370 8.84 1.71 0.89
N LYS A 371 7.97 0.70 0.87
CA LYS A 371 7.93 -0.36 1.90
C LYS A 371 9.24 -1.15 1.97
N ILE A 372 9.86 -1.46 0.83
CA ILE A 372 11.19 -2.12 0.76
C ILE A 372 12.28 -1.25 1.41
N LEU A 373 12.31 0.05 1.12
CA LEU A 373 13.27 1.00 1.67
C LEU A 373 13.11 1.15 3.19
N GLU A 374 11.87 1.34 3.65
CA GLU A 374 11.54 1.52 5.06
C GLU A 374 11.84 0.25 5.87
N ALA A 375 11.54 -0.95 5.35
CA ALA A 375 11.84 -2.21 6.02
C ALA A 375 13.35 -2.48 6.15
N ASN A 376 14.12 -2.20 5.09
CA ASN A 376 15.56 -2.45 5.07
C ASN A 376 16.42 -1.29 5.59
N GLY A 377 15.86 -0.08 5.77
CA GLY A 377 16.62 1.10 6.19
C GLY A 377 17.64 1.55 5.13
N THR A 378 17.29 1.37 3.86
CA THR A 378 18.14 1.61 2.68
C THR A 378 17.63 2.78 1.84
N TYR A 379 18.42 3.18 0.85
CA TYR A 379 18.04 4.18 -0.14
C TYR A 379 18.27 3.63 -1.56
N ILE A 380 17.36 3.91 -2.48
CA ILE A 380 17.52 3.62 -3.92
C ILE A 380 17.56 4.95 -4.68
N MET A 381 18.64 5.14 -5.44
CA MET A 381 18.80 6.19 -6.43
C MET A 381 18.48 5.61 -7.81
N PHE A 382 17.26 5.86 -8.29
CA PHE A 382 16.87 5.64 -9.67
C PHE A 382 17.46 6.74 -10.59
N PRO A 383 17.54 6.51 -11.90
CA PRO A 383 17.60 7.58 -12.87
C PRO A 383 16.24 8.30 -12.98
N ALA A 384 16.21 9.49 -13.58
CA ALA A 384 14.98 10.25 -13.80
C ALA A 384 14.04 9.56 -14.81
N LEU A 385 12.74 9.78 -14.65
CA LEU A 385 11.68 9.17 -15.45
C LEU A 385 11.85 9.46 -16.96
N GLY A 386 11.71 8.44 -17.80
CA GLY A 386 11.85 8.47 -19.26
C GLY A 386 13.30 8.41 -19.78
N THR A 387 14.31 8.51 -18.90
CA THR A 387 15.71 8.47 -19.33
C THR A 387 16.14 7.04 -19.69
N GLN A 388 16.94 6.90 -20.76
CA GLN A 388 17.46 5.59 -21.20
C GLN A 388 18.65 5.07 -20.36
N ARG A 389 18.69 5.42 -19.06
CA ARG A 389 19.71 4.93 -18.12
C ARG A 389 19.23 3.65 -17.46
N THR A 390 20.10 2.65 -17.37
CA THR A 390 19.78 1.32 -16.85
C THR A 390 20.41 1.02 -15.48
N THR A 391 21.29 1.90 -14.98
CA THR A 391 21.95 1.72 -13.68
C THR A 391 21.11 2.32 -12.56
N VAL A 392 20.74 1.48 -11.59
CA VAL A 392 20.11 1.87 -10.33
C VAL A 392 21.10 1.62 -9.20
N ARG A 393 21.22 2.57 -8.27
CA ARG A 393 22.17 2.50 -7.16
C ARG A 393 21.44 2.31 -5.85
N VAL A 394 21.80 1.27 -5.09
CA VAL A 394 21.27 0.99 -3.76
C VAL A 394 22.33 1.30 -2.71
N GLN A 395 21.92 1.97 -1.63
CA GLN A 395 22.79 2.40 -0.54
C GLN A 395 22.19 2.02 0.82
N GLY A 396 23.05 1.78 1.81
CA GLY A 396 22.64 1.49 3.19
C GLY A 396 23.82 1.49 4.14
N ASN A 397 23.55 1.39 5.45
CA ASN A 397 24.60 1.37 6.47
C ASN A 397 25.33 0.01 6.56
N GLU A 398 24.74 -1.06 6.00
CA GLU A 398 25.23 -2.43 6.07
C GLU A 398 24.99 -3.16 4.74
N GLY A 399 25.84 -4.15 4.42
CA GLY A 399 25.73 -4.89 3.15
C GLY A 399 24.50 -5.80 3.06
N LEU A 400 24.10 -6.45 4.16
CA LEU A 400 22.98 -7.41 4.14
C LEU A 400 21.63 -6.75 3.80
N PRO A 401 21.23 -5.61 4.41
CA PRO A 401 20.01 -4.90 4.00
C PRO A 401 20.06 -4.40 2.55
N VAL A 402 21.22 -3.97 2.06
CA VAL A 402 21.38 -3.56 0.65
C VAL A 402 21.16 -4.74 -0.30
N GLU A 403 21.76 -5.91 -0.03
CA GLU A 403 21.53 -7.11 -0.83
C GLU A 403 20.06 -7.61 -0.77
N ARG A 404 19.36 -7.45 0.37
CA ARG A 404 17.91 -7.72 0.47
C ARG A 404 17.10 -6.76 -0.40
N THR A 405 17.33 -5.46 -0.26
CA THR A 405 16.69 -4.40 -1.08
C THR A 405 16.89 -4.64 -2.57
N VAL A 406 18.10 -5.02 -3.00
CA VAL A 406 18.38 -5.35 -4.40
C VAL A 406 17.55 -6.55 -4.87
N ARG A 407 17.51 -7.65 -4.11
CA ARG A 407 16.71 -8.83 -4.48
C ARG A 407 15.21 -8.51 -4.57
N GLU A 408 14.69 -7.75 -3.62
CA GLU A 408 13.28 -7.33 -3.63
C GLU A 408 12.96 -6.40 -4.83
N LEU A 409 13.85 -5.46 -5.16
CA LEU A 409 13.74 -4.62 -6.36
C LEU A 409 13.82 -5.43 -7.66
N MET A 410 14.74 -6.40 -7.75
CA MET A 410 14.87 -7.29 -8.91
C MET A 410 13.66 -8.24 -9.06
N THR A 411 12.97 -8.57 -7.96
CA THR A 411 11.69 -9.29 -7.98
C THR A 411 10.56 -8.41 -8.52
N LEU A 412 10.50 -7.12 -8.15
CA LEU A 412 9.57 -6.17 -8.76
C LEU A 412 9.82 -6.00 -10.26
N ALA A 413 11.08 -5.93 -10.69
CA ALA A 413 11.44 -5.92 -12.12
C ALA A 413 10.98 -7.20 -12.87
N GLY A 414 10.88 -8.34 -12.18
CA GLY A 414 10.34 -9.59 -12.72
C GLY A 414 8.85 -9.53 -13.09
N GLN A 415 8.07 -8.60 -12.51
CA GLN A 415 6.64 -8.42 -12.80
C GLN A 415 6.36 -7.76 -14.17
N PHE A 416 7.41 -7.27 -14.86
CA PHE A 416 7.29 -6.58 -16.14
C PHE A 416 7.87 -7.44 -17.26
N TYR A 417 7.10 -7.67 -18.31
CA TYR A 417 7.49 -8.48 -19.46
C TYR A 417 7.93 -7.59 -20.63
N ALA A 418 8.71 -8.16 -21.53
CA ALA A 418 9.01 -7.56 -22.83
C ALA A 418 8.65 -8.57 -23.94
N ALA A 419 7.87 -8.17 -24.92
CA ALA A 419 7.54 -9.02 -26.07
C ALA A 419 7.94 -8.36 -27.40
N GLY A 420 8.27 -9.19 -28.39
CA GLY A 420 8.53 -8.77 -29.77
C GLY A 420 7.74 -9.65 -30.74
N TRP A 421 7.00 -9.02 -31.65
CA TRP A 421 6.28 -9.67 -32.74
C TRP A 421 6.92 -9.23 -34.07
N TYR A 422 7.69 -10.12 -34.67
CA TYR A 422 8.49 -9.88 -35.86
C TYR A 422 7.72 -10.38 -37.08
N ILE A 423 7.48 -9.51 -38.06
CA ILE A 423 6.71 -9.85 -39.27
C ILE A 423 7.64 -9.88 -40.50
N GLN A 424 7.46 -10.89 -41.34
CA GLN A 424 8.06 -10.96 -42.67
C GLN A 424 7.00 -10.57 -43.71
N LEU A 425 7.10 -9.34 -44.21
CA LEU A 425 6.12 -8.72 -45.12
C LEU A 425 6.83 -7.92 -46.22
N GLU A 426 6.27 -7.88 -47.43
CA GLU A 426 6.74 -6.94 -48.46
C GLU A 426 6.32 -5.50 -48.09
N PRO A 427 7.21 -4.49 -48.18
CA PRO A 427 6.92 -3.12 -47.74
C PRO A 427 5.68 -2.45 -48.38
N ARG A 428 5.19 -2.96 -49.51
CA ARG A 428 3.98 -2.47 -50.21
C ARG A 428 2.66 -2.85 -49.53
N GLN A 429 2.68 -3.74 -48.54
CA GLN A 429 1.49 -4.22 -47.82
C GLN A 429 1.35 -3.60 -46.41
N LEU A 430 2.21 -2.66 -46.04
CA LEU A 430 2.08 -1.88 -44.82
C LEU A 430 0.85 -0.93 -44.89
N PRO A 431 0.13 -0.73 -43.79
CA PRO A 431 -0.83 0.37 -43.66
C PRO A 431 -0.18 1.72 -43.92
N ASN A 432 -0.98 2.73 -44.27
CA ASN A 432 -0.45 4.09 -44.37
C ASN A 432 0.02 4.59 -42.97
N PRO A 433 0.94 5.57 -42.89
CA PRO A 433 1.50 6.00 -41.60
C PRO A 433 0.46 6.50 -40.58
N THR A 434 -0.67 7.04 -41.03
CA THR A 434 -1.77 7.48 -40.17
C THR A 434 -2.55 6.29 -39.61
N ASP A 435 -2.92 5.32 -40.46
CA ASP A 435 -3.61 4.09 -40.02
C ASP A 435 -2.74 3.30 -39.03
N LEU A 436 -1.43 3.21 -39.31
CA LEU A 436 -0.45 2.60 -38.43
C LEU A 436 -0.41 3.31 -37.06
N ARG A 437 -0.42 4.65 -37.06
CA ARG A 437 -0.43 5.47 -35.84
C ARG A 437 -1.66 5.23 -34.98
N THR A 438 -2.85 5.26 -35.60
CA THR A 438 -4.13 4.99 -34.93
C THR A 438 -4.14 3.59 -34.32
N MET A 439 -3.78 2.57 -35.11
CA MET A 439 -3.70 1.18 -34.65
C MET A 439 -2.71 0.99 -33.50
N LEU A 440 -1.50 1.57 -33.56
CA LEU A 440 -0.54 1.51 -32.46
C LEU A 440 -1.07 2.18 -31.19
N SER A 441 -1.82 3.28 -31.33
CA SER A 441 -2.46 3.96 -30.22
C SER A 441 -3.61 3.15 -29.62
N GLU A 442 -4.44 2.51 -30.44
CA GLU A 442 -5.53 1.63 -29.97
C GLU A 442 -4.99 0.41 -29.22
N ILE A 443 -3.90 -0.21 -29.71
CA ILE A 443 -3.24 -1.30 -28.99
C ILE A 443 -2.71 -0.80 -27.64
N CYS A 444 -2.04 0.36 -27.60
CA CYS A 444 -1.50 0.94 -26.38
C CYS A 444 -2.61 1.31 -25.36
N ALA A 445 -3.68 1.96 -25.81
CA ALA A 445 -4.80 2.34 -24.96
C ALA A 445 -5.55 1.13 -24.38
N ASN A 446 -5.82 0.11 -25.21
CA ASN A 446 -6.60 -1.07 -24.79
C ASN A 446 -5.80 -2.08 -23.95
N SER A 447 -4.47 -2.11 -24.08
CA SER A 447 -3.60 -3.05 -23.33
C SER A 447 -2.93 -2.45 -22.10
N GLY A 448 -2.71 -1.13 -22.08
CA GLY A 448 -1.87 -0.47 -21.08
C GLY A 448 -0.36 -0.67 -21.30
N ALA A 449 0.07 -1.42 -22.32
CA ALA A 449 1.49 -1.61 -22.63
C ALA A 449 2.05 -0.48 -23.51
N ASP A 450 3.30 -0.11 -23.28
CA ASP A 450 4.08 0.67 -24.25
C ASP A 450 4.27 -0.14 -25.53
N VAL A 451 4.11 0.51 -26.69
CA VAL A 451 4.26 -0.11 -28.01
C VAL A 451 5.34 0.62 -28.80
N VAL A 452 6.34 -0.11 -29.30
CA VAL A 452 7.38 0.44 -30.20
C VAL A 452 7.46 -0.37 -31.49
N PHE A 453 7.15 0.27 -32.62
CA PHE A 453 7.27 -0.32 -33.96
C PHE A 453 8.55 0.17 -34.65
N ASP A 454 9.43 -0.77 -34.99
CA ASP A 454 10.66 -0.58 -35.79
C ASP A 454 10.79 -1.75 -36.78
N LYS A 455 11.15 -1.49 -38.04
CA LYS A 455 11.44 -2.50 -39.08
C LYS A 455 10.53 -3.75 -39.05
N LEU A 456 9.23 -3.56 -39.27
CA LEU A 456 8.22 -4.64 -39.28
C LEU A 456 8.11 -5.44 -37.96
N SER A 457 8.60 -4.89 -36.85
CA SER A 457 8.65 -5.53 -35.53
C SER A 457 7.92 -4.69 -34.51
N PHE A 458 6.87 -5.24 -33.89
CA PHE A 458 6.18 -4.63 -32.75
C PHE A 458 6.86 -5.08 -31.47
N ASN A 459 7.26 -4.14 -30.63
CA ASN A 459 7.84 -4.39 -29.32
C ASN A 459 6.88 -3.88 -28.25
N PHE A 460 6.63 -4.68 -27.23
CA PHE A 460 5.72 -4.39 -26.14
C PHE A 460 6.46 -4.44 -24.81
N THR A 461 6.26 -3.44 -23.95
CA THR A 461 6.76 -3.44 -22.57
C THR A 461 5.68 -2.98 -21.60
N GLY A 462 5.51 -3.70 -20.50
CA GLY A 462 4.50 -3.41 -19.49
C GLY A 462 4.43 -4.53 -18.45
N SER A 463 3.35 -4.57 -17.66
CA SER A 463 3.05 -5.73 -16.81
C SER A 463 2.86 -7.00 -17.66
N ASP A 464 2.93 -8.17 -17.02
CA ASP A 464 2.62 -9.44 -17.68
C ASP A 464 1.22 -9.41 -18.32
N ASP A 465 0.20 -8.95 -17.59
CA ASP A 465 -1.19 -8.85 -18.07
C ASP A 465 -1.32 -7.84 -19.24
N SER A 466 -0.66 -6.67 -19.17
CA SER A 466 -0.67 -5.70 -20.26
C SER A 466 0.02 -6.22 -21.53
N VAL A 467 1.14 -6.94 -21.40
CA VAL A 467 1.82 -7.55 -22.55
C VAL A 467 0.99 -8.70 -23.14
N LYS A 468 0.34 -9.53 -22.30
CA LYS A 468 -0.61 -10.56 -22.75
C LYS A 468 -1.80 -9.94 -23.51
N ALA A 469 -2.37 -8.84 -23.00
CA ALA A 469 -3.43 -8.09 -23.66
C ALA A 469 -2.99 -7.50 -25.01
N ALA A 470 -1.82 -6.87 -25.07
CA ALA A 470 -1.28 -6.28 -26.31
C ALA A 470 -1.07 -7.32 -27.42
N LEU A 471 -0.54 -8.50 -27.07
CA LEU A 471 -0.41 -9.63 -28.00
C LEU A 471 -1.77 -10.15 -28.47
N SER A 472 -2.79 -10.16 -27.60
CA SER A 472 -4.15 -10.57 -27.97
C SER A 472 -4.78 -9.58 -28.96
N VAL A 473 -4.74 -8.27 -28.68
CA VAL A 473 -5.25 -7.25 -29.60
C VAL A 473 -4.52 -7.31 -30.95
N LEU A 474 -3.19 -7.47 -30.95
CA LEU A 474 -2.41 -7.60 -32.18
C LEU A 474 -2.78 -8.86 -32.99
N SER A 475 -3.19 -9.95 -32.32
CA SER A 475 -3.61 -11.20 -32.98
C SER A 475 -4.93 -11.09 -33.75
N GLU A 476 -5.76 -10.08 -33.48
CA GLU A 476 -7.01 -9.85 -34.21
C GLU A 476 -6.80 -9.04 -35.50
N ILE A 477 -5.63 -8.43 -35.67
CA ILE A 477 -5.31 -7.55 -36.80
C ILE A 477 -4.95 -8.39 -38.04
N LYS A 478 -5.74 -8.22 -39.11
CA LYS A 478 -5.68 -9.07 -40.31
C LYS A 478 -4.33 -9.03 -41.03
N PHE A 479 -3.75 -7.87 -41.33
CA PHE A 479 -2.48 -7.83 -42.08
C PHE A 479 -1.33 -8.47 -41.30
N VAL A 480 -1.38 -8.42 -39.97
CA VAL A 480 -0.39 -9.06 -39.08
C VAL A 480 -0.51 -10.59 -39.14
N THR A 481 -1.73 -11.11 -39.05
CA THR A 481 -1.99 -12.56 -39.04
C THR A 481 -1.92 -13.25 -40.40
N HIS A 482 -2.11 -12.52 -41.51
CA HIS A 482 -1.96 -13.06 -42.86
C HIS A 482 -0.49 -13.12 -43.32
N SER A 483 0.41 -12.47 -42.58
CA SER A 483 1.85 -12.47 -42.82
C SER A 483 2.53 -13.65 -42.12
N GLN A 484 3.74 -14.04 -42.55
CA GLN A 484 4.57 -14.91 -41.70
C GLN A 484 5.15 -14.10 -40.55
N TYR A 485 5.05 -14.62 -39.33
CA TYR A 485 5.53 -13.93 -38.14
C TYR A 485 6.18 -14.87 -37.12
N GLN A 486 6.95 -14.28 -36.20
CA GLN A 486 7.47 -14.93 -35.01
C GLN A 486 7.22 -14.05 -33.79
N ILE A 487 6.76 -14.64 -32.69
CA ILE A 487 6.58 -13.96 -31.41
C ILE A 487 7.68 -14.42 -30.46
N ARG A 488 8.28 -13.49 -29.71
CA ARG A 488 9.19 -13.73 -28.59
C ARG A 488 8.67 -13.01 -27.36
N VAL A 489 8.54 -13.69 -26.23
CA VAL A 489 8.24 -13.08 -24.93
C VAL A 489 9.43 -13.34 -24.00
N LYS A 490 9.94 -12.29 -23.37
CA LYS A 490 11.03 -12.31 -22.41
C LYS A 490 10.50 -12.04 -21.01
N ILE A 491 10.64 -13.05 -20.15
CA ILE A 491 10.32 -13.03 -18.72
C ILE A 491 11.64 -12.94 -17.95
N GLU A 492 11.68 -12.20 -16.85
CA GLU A 492 12.86 -12.08 -16.01
C GLU A 492 12.62 -12.75 -14.65
N LEU A 493 13.56 -13.56 -14.17
CA LEU A 493 13.42 -14.35 -12.94
C LEU A 493 14.75 -14.46 -12.17
N ALA A 494 14.69 -14.56 -10.85
CA ALA A 494 15.87 -14.76 -10.01
C ALA A 494 16.67 -16.03 -10.35
N ASN A 495 18.00 -15.91 -10.38
CA ASN A 495 18.96 -16.95 -10.71
C ASN A 495 18.78 -18.23 -9.87
N GLU A 496 18.42 -18.09 -8.58
CA GLU A 496 18.15 -19.21 -7.67
C GLU A 496 16.93 -20.07 -8.07
N HIS A 497 16.06 -19.60 -8.96
CA HIS A 497 14.88 -20.32 -9.43
C HIS A 497 15.10 -21.05 -10.76
N LYS A 498 16.26 -20.88 -11.41
CA LYS A 498 16.55 -21.50 -12.72
C LYS A 498 16.41 -23.02 -12.72
N GLU A 499 16.98 -23.71 -11.73
CA GLU A 499 16.88 -25.17 -11.61
C GLU A 499 15.45 -25.65 -11.28
N PHE A 500 14.70 -24.83 -10.56
CA PHE A 500 13.31 -25.12 -10.19
C PHE A 500 12.40 -25.11 -11.42
N VAL A 501 12.54 -24.08 -12.27
CA VAL A 501 11.76 -23.93 -13.51
C VAL A 501 12.25 -24.90 -14.60
N SER A 502 13.57 -25.11 -14.74
CA SER A 502 14.13 -26.09 -15.69
C SER A 502 13.70 -27.52 -15.37
N GLY A 503 13.65 -27.86 -14.09
CA GLY A 503 13.62 -29.23 -13.61
C GLY A 503 14.91 -30.00 -13.92
N LYS A 504 14.99 -31.24 -13.42
CA LYS A 504 16.14 -32.13 -13.62
C LYS A 504 16.40 -32.35 -15.11
N LYS A 505 17.62 -32.05 -15.57
CA LYS A 505 18.05 -32.17 -16.98
C LYS A 505 17.11 -31.45 -17.97
N ASN A 506 16.60 -30.27 -17.60
CA ASN A 506 15.62 -29.47 -18.38
C ASN A 506 14.29 -30.20 -18.66
N GLY A 507 13.96 -31.26 -17.93
CA GLY A 507 12.81 -32.13 -18.22
C GLY A 507 11.45 -31.44 -18.15
N LYS A 508 11.28 -30.39 -17.33
CA LYS A 508 10.03 -29.60 -17.31
C LYS A 508 9.89 -28.80 -18.60
N ILE A 509 10.93 -28.05 -18.96
CA ILE A 509 10.94 -27.18 -20.15
C ILE A 509 10.83 -27.99 -21.43
N ASN A 510 11.53 -29.11 -21.55
CA ASN A 510 11.38 -30.03 -22.68
C ASN A 510 9.95 -30.56 -22.83
N LYS A 511 9.24 -30.79 -21.71
CA LYS A 511 7.82 -31.16 -21.71
C LYS A 511 6.95 -30.00 -22.19
N ILE A 512 7.17 -28.77 -21.71
CA ILE A 512 6.41 -27.59 -22.14
C ILE A 512 6.59 -27.34 -23.66
N MET A 513 7.84 -27.32 -24.14
CA MET A 513 8.16 -27.15 -25.56
C MET A 513 7.44 -28.19 -26.42
N GLY A 514 7.47 -29.47 -26.01
CA GLY A 514 6.76 -30.55 -26.71
C GLY A 514 5.23 -30.51 -26.62
N GLN A 515 4.66 -29.85 -25.61
CA GLN A 515 3.20 -29.74 -25.43
C GLN A 515 2.57 -28.51 -26.10
N SER A 516 3.34 -27.44 -26.31
CA SER A 516 2.84 -26.14 -26.82
C SER A 516 3.48 -25.69 -28.13
N ASN A 517 4.44 -26.45 -28.68
CA ASN A 517 5.17 -26.13 -29.90
C ASN A 517 5.89 -24.77 -29.85
N VAL A 518 6.47 -24.47 -28.68
CA VAL A 518 7.31 -23.28 -28.45
C VAL A 518 8.77 -23.67 -28.26
N GLN A 519 9.67 -22.75 -28.56
CA GLN A 519 11.09 -22.84 -28.22
C GLN A 519 11.36 -21.98 -26.98
N ILE A 520 11.98 -22.56 -25.95
CA ILE A 520 12.33 -21.84 -24.72
C ILE A 520 13.86 -21.80 -24.58
N ILE A 521 14.41 -20.60 -24.39
CA ILE A 521 15.83 -20.36 -24.13
C ILE A 521 16.00 -19.68 -22.77
N PHE A 522 17.01 -20.10 -22.02
CA PHE A 522 17.45 -19.42 -20.81
C PHE A 522 18.74 -18.66 -21.07
N ASP A 523 18.66 -17.34 -20.96
CA ASP A 523 19.78 -16.41 -21.18
C ASP A 523 20.17 -15.73 -19.86
N GLY A 524 21.46 -15.54 -19.61
CA GLY A 524 21.92 -14.86 -18.39
C GLY A 524 21.67 -13.36 -18.49
N PHE A 525 21.18 -12.71 -17.42
CA PHE A 525 20.97 -11.25 -17.44
C PHE A 525 21.96 -10.51 -16.55
N ASN A 526 21.90 -10.72 -15.23
CA ASN A 526 22.83 -10.14 -14.28
C ASN A 526 23.12 -11.11 -13.11
N GLU A 527 23.80 -10.65 -12.07
CA GLU A 527 24.15 -11.51 -10.92
C GLU A 527 22.92 -12.00 -10.11
N TYR A 528 21.79 -11.29 -10.20
CA TYR A 528 20.54 -11.61 -9.49
C TYR A 528 19.56 -12.40 -10.35
N ASN A 529 19.39 -12.02 -11.62
CA ASN A 529 18.33 -12.50 -12.49
C ASN A 529 18.86 -13.11 -13.82
N PHE A 530 18.02 -13.94 -14.44
CA PHE A 530 18.17 -14.45 -15.80
C PHE A 530 16.88 -14.24 -16.60
N ASN A 531 16.99 -14.31 -17.92
CA ASN A 531 15.87 -14.20 -18.85
C ASN A 531 15.38 -15.58 -19.29
N ILE A 532 14.06 -15.73 -19.39
CA ILE A 532 13.38 -16.82 -20.09
C ILE A 532 12.80 -16.24 -21.37
N ASP A 533 13.38 -16.61 -22.52
CA ASP A 533 12.86 -16.28 -23.84
C ASP A 533 11.95 -17.42 -24.33
N VAL A 534 10.64 -17.17 -24.36
CA VAL A 534 9.65 -18.05 -24.99
C VAL A 534 9.46 -17.56 -26.43
N MET A 535 9.54 -18.45 -27.42
CA MET A 535 9.40 -18.12 -28.84
C MET A 535 8.41 -19.06 -29.54
N ALA A 536 7.55 -18.52 -30.40
CA ALA A 536 6.57 -19.29 -31.16
C ALA A 536 6.36 -18.68 -32.56
N ALA A 537 5.99 -19.53 -33.52
CA ALA A 537 5.59 -19.10 -34.88
C ALA A 537 4.07 -18.84 -35.02
N ALA A 538 3.31 -19.02 -33.94
CA ALA A 538 1.85 -18.83 -33.91
C ALA A 538 1.40 -18.29 -32.54
N TYR A 539 0.36 -17.46 -32.54
CA TYR A 539 -0.17 -16.84 -31.32
C TYR A 539 -0.72 -17.84 -30.31
N GLU A 540 -1.55 -18.81 -30.73
CA GLU A 540 -2.11 -19.81 -29.80
C GLU A 540 -1.01 -20.67 -29.15
N SER A 541 0.04 -21.03 -29.89
CA SER A 541 1.24 -21.68 -29.33
C SER A 541 1.95 -20.80 -28.33
N MET A 542 2.12 -19.49 -28.61
CA MET A 542 2.69 -18.56 -27.63
C MET A 542 1.84 -18.49 -26.36
N LYS A 543 0.54 -18.27 -26.49
CA LYS A 543 -0.42 -18.17 -25.38
C LYS A 543 -0.41 -19.41 -24.49
N GLN A 544 -0.45 -20.59 -25.10
CA GLN A 544 -0.36 -21.86 -24.38
C GLN A 544 1.01 -22.07 -23.72
N GLY A 545 2.10 -21.82 -24.46
CA GLY A 545 3.46 -22.01 -23.96
C GLY A 545 3.83 -21.06 -22.84
N LEU A 546 3.43 -19.80 -22.94
CA LEU A 546 3.58 -18.78 -21.90
C LEU A 546 2.84 -19.18 -20.62
N SER A 547 1.56 -19.55 -20.73
CA SER A 547 0.78 -20.00 -19.56
C SER A 547 1.38 -21.25 -18.88
N LEU A 548 1.93 -22.19 -19.66
CA LEU A 548 2.63 -23.36 -19.10
C LEU A 548 3.96 -23.01 -18.43
N VAL A 549 4.66 -21.97 -18.88
CA VAL A 549 5.86 -21.43 -18.20
C VAL A 549 5.45 -20.72 -16.91
N GLU A 550 4.46 -19.83 -16.95
CA GLU A 550 3.88 -19.13 -15.78
C GLU A 550 3.46 -20.13 -14.69
N GLN A 551 2.80 -21.23 -15.06
CA GLN A 551 2.40 -22.31 -14.13
C GLN A 551 3.57 -23.04 -13.43
N GLU A 552 4.78 -23.05 -14.01
CA GLU A 552 5.98 -23.63 -13.42
C GLU A 552 6.87 -22.59 -12.70
N MET A 553 6.50 -21.30 -12.72
CA MET A 553 7.15 -20.25 -11.94
C MET A 553 7.04 -20.55 -10.43
N PRO A 554 7.99 -20.09 -9.62
CA PRO A 554 7.94 -20.28 -8.17
C PRO A 554 6.88 -19.36 -7.54
N ALA A 555 5.97 -19.95 -6.78
CA ALA A 555 5.11 -19.29 -5.81
C ALA A 555 5.60 -19.61 -4.39
N SER A 556 5.53 -18.64 -3.48
CA SER A 556 5.99 -18.86 -2.10
C SER A 556 5.33 -17.94 -1.09
N ILE A 557 5.07 -18.49 0.09
CA ILE A 557 4.78 -17.71 1.29
C ILE A 557 5.88 -17.88 2.32
N SER A 558 6.09 -16.83 3.09
CA SER A 558 6.87 -16.86 4.32
C SER A 558 5.94 -16.50 5.49
N PHE A 559 6.22 -17.07 6.66
CA PHE A 559 5.56 -16.72 7.91
C PHE A 559 6.44 -17.10 9.11
N HIS A 560 6.19 -16.46 10.26
CA HIS A 560 6.84 -16.78 11.51
C HIS A 560 6.12 -17.91 12.27
N VAL A 561 6.91 -18.81 12.87
CA VAL A 561 6.47 -19.83 13.82
C VAL A 561 7.44 -19.81 15.00
N PRO A 562 7.01 -19.66 16.27
CA PRO A 562 7.94 -19.60 17.39
C PRO A 562 8.83 -20.86 17.47
N ASP A 563 10.14 -20.66 17.68
CA ASP A 563 11.17 -21.72 17.58
C ASP A 563 10.88 -22.93 18.52
N GLN A 564 10.10 -22.73 19.60
CA GLN A 564 9.64 -23.81 20.50
C GLN A 564 8.77 -24.88 19.81
N TYR A 565 7.98 -24.49 18.81
CA TYR A 565 7.08 -25.41 18.09
C TYR A 565 7.76 -26.16 16.95
N HIS A 566 8.94 -25.71 16.48
CA HIS A 566 9.62 -26.30 15.31
C HIS A 566 9.83 -27.81 15.47
N LYS A 567 10.31 -28.26 16.64
CA LYS A 567 10.55 -29.69 16.91
C LYS A 567 9.27 -30.53 16.84
N ARG A 568 8.12 -29.98 17.26
CA ARG A 568 6.80 -30.64 17.24
C ARG A 568 6.25 -30.72 15.81
N ILE A 569 6.37 -29.64 15.05
CA ILE A 569 5.89 -29.51 13.67
C ILE A 569 6.72 -30.36 12.70
N ILE A 570 8.05 -30.34 12.84
CA ILE A 570 8.97 -31.17 12.04
C ILE A 570 8.76 -32.66 12.38
N GLY A 571 8.63 -32.98 13.66
CA GLY A 571 8.46 -34.34 14.17
C GLY A 571 9.74 -35.18 14.10
N ILE A 572 9.68 -36.39 14.68
CA ILE A 572 10.84 -37.29 14.81
C ILE A 572 11.37 -37.66 13.41
N GLY A 573 12.60 -37.23 13.12
CA GLY A 573 13.25 -37.45 11.81
C GLY A 573 12.62 -36.67 10.64
N GLY A 574 11.83 -35.62 10.91
CA GLY A 574 11.14 -34.85 9.86
C GLY A 574 9.90 -35.53 9.28
N GLN A 575 9.47 -36.66 9.84
CA GLN A 575 8.35 -37.45 9.29
C GLN A 575 7.03 -36.69 9.25
N HIS A 576 6.80 -35.73 10.16
CA HIS A 576 5.53 -35.01 10.19
C HIS A 576 5.49 -33.94 9.10
N ILE A 577 6.50 -33.08 9.02
CA ILE A 577 6.56 -32.06 7.97
C ILE A 577 6.64 -32.68 6.58
N GLN A 578 7.35 -33.81 6.40
CA GLN A 578 7.37 -34.55 5.12
C GLN A 578 5.98 -35.06 4.72
N ARG A 579 5.11 -35.41 5.68
CA ARG A 579 3.72 -35.80 5.41
C ARG A 579 2.91 -34.62 4.89
N ILE A 580 3.03 -33.44 5.52
CA ILE A 580 2.36 -32.20 5.11
C ILE A 580 2.84 -31.76 3.73
N MET A 581 4.16 -31.73 3.50
CA MET A 581 4.77 -31.43 2.19
C MET A 581 4.24 -32.35 1.08
N LYS A 582 4.12 -33.66 1.35
CA LYS A 582 3.59 -34.64 0.39
C LYS A 582 2.08 -34.52 0.18
N LYS A 583 1.31 -34.22 1.23
CA LYS A 583 -0.15 -34.05 1.19
C LYS A 583 -0.55 -32.90 0.26
N HIS A 584 0.14 -31.77 0.37
CA HIS A 584 -0.18 -30.53 -0.36
C HIS A 584 0.70 -30.28 -1.59
N SER A 585 1.71 -31.11 -1.84
CA SER A 585 2.72 -30.92 -2.91
C SER A 585 3.48 -29.59 -2.81
N VAL A 586 3.79 -29.16 -1.59
CA VAL A 586 4.51 -27.93 -1.24
C VAL A 586 5.84 -28.28 -0.56
N PHE A 587 6.90 -27.55 -0.87
CA PHE A 587 8.19 -27.67 -0.19
C PHE A 587 8.28 -26.68 0.97
N VAL A 588 8.42 -27.16 2.21
CA VAL A 588 8.58 -26.30 3.40
C VAL A 588 10.02 -26.35 3.89
N LYS A 589 10.64 -25.19 4.11
CA LYS A 589 11.94 -25.04 4.78
C LYS A 589 11.79 -24.20 6.05
N PHE A 590 12.31 -24.71 7.15
CA PHE A 590 12.58 -23.92 8.37
C PHE A 590 13.96 -23.26 8.25
N SER A 591 14.03 -21.96 8.51
CA SER A 591 15.26 -21.17 8.49
C SER A 591 16.02 -21.31 9.81
N ASN A 592 17.31 -21.62 9.75
CA ASN A 592 18.16 -21.69 10.94
C ASN A 592 18.49 -20.29 11.46
N ALA A 593 18.81 -20.17 12.76
CA ALA A 593 19.20 -18.90 13.37
C ALA A 593 20.37 -18.19 12.66
N MET A 594 21.30 -18.95 12.06
CA MET A 594 22.40 -18.42 11.24
C MET A 594 21.90 -17.85 9.89
N ASP A 595 20.94 -18.53 9.25
CA ASP A 595 20.33 -18.10 7.97
C ASP A 595 19.51 -16.80 8.14
N ARG A 596 19.06 -16.47 9.37
CA ARG A 596 18.31 -15.24 9.68
C ARG A 596 19.19 -13.97 9.67
N GLY A 597 20.52 -14.10 9.61
CA GLY A 597 21.47 -12.98 9.64
C GLY A 597 22.12 -12.75 11.02
N GLY A 598 22.24 -13.79 11.84
CA GLY A 598 22.70 -13.66 13.21
C GLY A 598 24.18 -13.27 13.34
N MET A 599 24.45 -12.03 13.78
CA MET A 599 25.40 -11.65 14.84
C MET A 599 25.53 -10.11 14.90
N GLY A 600 24.62 -9.44 15.61
CA GLY A 600 24.75 -8.01 15.88
C GLY A 600 23.46 -7.30 16.28
N ARG A 601 23.33 -7.01 17.58
CA ARG A 601 22.26 -6.23 18.25
C ARG A 601 20.95 -6.99 18.50
N GLU A 602 20.38 -6.69 19.66
CA GLU A 602 19.16 -7.28 20.21
C GLU A 602 17.88 -6.57 19.69
N ASP A 603 18.03 -5.62 18.74
CA ASP A 603 16.97 -4.73 18.22
C ASP A 603 16.06 -5.33 17.12
N ASP A 604 16.25 -6.60 16.72
CA ASP A 604 15.43 -7.27 15.70
C ASP A 604 14.16 -7.89 16.31
N ASP A 605 13.36 -7.07 17.02
CA ASP A 605 12.03 -7.42 17.57
C ASP A 605 11.02 -7.85 16.49
N ILE A 606 11.32 -7.57 15.23
CA ILE A 606 10.51 -8.01 14.11
C ILE A 606 10.78 -9.49 13.93
N LYS A 607 9.76 -10.28 14.29
CA LYS A 607 9.70 -11.74 14.14
C LYS A 607 9.92 -12.15 12.68
N VAL A 608 11.19 -12.25 12.29
CA VAL A 608 11.58 -12.63 10.93
C VAL A 608 10.95 -13.98 10.59
N ASP A 609 10.36 -14.05 9.39
CA ASP A 609 9.77 -15.27 8.88
C ASP A 609 10.82 -16.39 8.85
N ASN A 610 10.58 -17.40 9.67
CA ASN A 610 11.47 -18.55 9.84
C ASN A 610 10.91 -19.82 9.20
N VAL A 611 9.74 -19.75 8.56
CA VAL A 611 9.17 -20.81 7.71
C VAL A 611 8.92 -20.25 6.32
N ILE A 612 9.48 -20.91 5.31
CA ILE A 612 9.26 -20.57 3.90
C ILE A 612 8.67 -21.79 3.18
N CYS A 613 7.47 -21.62 2.62
CA CYS A 613 6.80 -22.61 1.81
C CYS A 613 6.93 -22.22 0.33
N ARG A 614 7.37 -23.15 -0.53
CA ARG A 614 7.56 -22.93 -1.98
C ARG A 614 6.82 -24.01 -2.79
N THR A 615 6.22 -23.62 -3.90
CA THR A 615 5.50 -24.53 -4.82
C THR A 615 5.46 -23.92 -6.24
N PRO A 616 5.20 -24.67 -7.33
CA PRO A 616 4.97 -24.07 -8.64
C PRO A 616 3.64 -23.31 -8.64
N ALA A 617 3.52 -22.21 -9.38
CA ALA A 617 2.36 -21.32 -9.36
C ALA A 617 1.01 -22.04 -9.57
N ARG A 618 0.94 -23.10 -10.39
CA ARG A 618 -0.26 -23.95 -10.53
C ARG A 618 -0.79 -24.57 -9.23
N ASN A 619 0.02 -24.61 -8.18
CA ASN A 619 -0.29 -25.17 -6.86
C ASN A 619 -0.32 -24.07 -5.77
N ALA A 620 -0.29 -22.77 -6.13
CA ALA A 620 -0.16 -21.67 -5.17
C ALA A 620 -1.25 -21.68 -4.08
N GLN A 621 -2.48 -22.05 -4.43
CA GLN A 621 -3.62 -22.21 -3.49
C GLN A 621 -3.32 -23.19 -2.33
N ASN A 622 -2.43 -24.16 -2.52
CA ASN A 622 -2.06 -25.10 -1.47
C ASN A 622 -1.10 -24.50 -0.42
N LEU A 623 -0.51 -23.33 -0.68
CA LEU A 623 0.38 -22.66 0.27
C LEU A 623 -0.36 -22.26 1.55
N ASP A 624 -1.55 -21.66 1.43
CA ASP A 624 -2.35 -21.25 2.58
C ASP A 624 -2.91 -22.46 3.35
N ALA A 625 -3.24 -23.55 2.65
CA ALA A 625 -3.62 -24.82 3.30
C ALA A 625 -2.46 -25.39 4.15
N VAL A 626 -1.21 -25.27 3.68
CA VAL A 626 -0.01 -25.67 4.44
C VAL A 626 0.27 -24.71 5.60
N LYS A 627 0.11 -23.40 5.41
CA LYS A 627 0.23 -22.41 6.47
C LYS A 627 -0.74 -22.74 7.62
N ASN A 628 -2.00 -22.97 7.29
CA ASN A 628 -3.05 -23.25 8.28
C ASN A 628 -2.80 -24.59 9.00
N GLU A 629 -2.42 -25.67 8.32
CA GLU A 629 -2.09 -26.96 8.96
C GLU A 629 -0.80 -26.89 9.82
N ILE A 630 0.14 -26.00 9.51
CA ILE A 630 1.31 -25.74 10.34
C ILE A 630 0.94 -24.90 11.58
N LEU A 631 0.12 -23.86 11.40
CA LEU A 631 -0.32 -22.98 12.50
C LEU A 631 -1.31 -23.67 13.46
N GLU A 632 -2.09 -24.66 13.02
CA GLU A 632 -2.93 -25.49 13.90
C GLU A 632 -2.12 -26.32 14.92
N MET A 633 -0.83 -26.57 14.66
CA MET A 633 0.08 -27.25 15.59
C MET A 633 0.79 -26.32 16.58
N VAL A 634 0.72 -25.01 16.33
CA VAL A 634 1.07 -23.94 17.26
C VAL A 634 -0.14 -23.72 18.17
N ASP A 635 0.08 -23.31 19.42
CA ASP A 635 -1.07 -23.01 20.30
C ASP A 635 -1.84 -21.79 19.78
N ARG A 636 -3.16 -21.72 19.93
CA ARG A 636 -3.99 -20.62 19.38
C ARG A 636 -3.55 -19.24 19.89
N THR A 637 -3.16 -19.24 21.16
CA THR A 637 -2.38 -18.22 21.89
C THR A 637 -1.26 -17.56 21.09
N ASP A 638 -0.52 -18.36 20.30
CA ASP A 638 0.75 -18.01 19.65
C ASP A 638 0.66 -18.02 18.10
N SER A 639 -0.45 -18.51 17.52
CA SER A 639 -0.54 -18.83 16.08
C SER A 639 -1.25 -17.78 15.23
N GLU A 640 -2.18 -17.02 15.79
CA GLU A 640 -2.92 -15.97 15.09
C GLU A 640 -2.33 -14.60 15.41
N TYR A 641 -1.45 -14.11 14.54
CA TYR A 641 -1.08 -12.69 14.52
C TYR A 641 -2.12 -11.90 13.74
N THR A 642 -2.68 -10.86 14.37
CA THR A 642 -3.66 -9.94 13.80
C THR A 642 -3.11 -8.52 13.80
N SER A 643 -3.75 -7.62 13.07
CA SER A 643 -3.43 -6.20 13.09
C SER A 643 -4.71 -5.39 13.25
N GLN A 644 -4.77 -4.54 14.28
CA GLN A 644 -5.88 -3.63 14.53
C GLN A 644 -5.43 -2.19 14.28
N ILE A 645 -6.21 -1.45 13.49
CA ILE A 645 -5.99 -0.02 13.28
C ILE A 645 -6.76 0.75 14.36
N VAL A 646 -6.09 1.67 15.04
CA VAL A 646 -6.63 2.53 16.09
C VAL A 646 -6.51 3.97 15.62
N ASN A 647 -7.65 4.63 15.44
CA ASN A 647 -7.70 6.04 15.05
C ASN A 647 -7.41 6.92 16.27
N VAL A 648 -6.26 7.58 16.31
CA VAL A 648 -5.79 8.50 17.35
C VAL A 648 -5.34 9.78 16.68
N ASP A 649 -5.94 10.93 17.02
CA ASP A 649 -5.58 12.24 16.46
C ASP A 649 -4.05 12.48 16.52
N ARG A 650 -3.46 12.78 15.36
CA ARG A 650 -2.03 13.03 15.19
C ARG A 650 -1.48 14.15 16.08
N LEU A 651 -2.31 15.08 16.56
CA LEU A 651 -1.90 16.12 17.50
C LEU A 651 -1.36 15.53 18.81
N TYR A 652 -1.84 14.35 19.22
CA TYR A 652 -1.36 13.60 20.38
C TYR A 652 -0.15 12.70 20.08
N HIS A 653 0.13 12.34 18.81
CA HIS A 653 1.22 11.40 18.48
C HIS A 653 2.57 11.86 19.02
N ARG A 654 2.87 13.17 19.01
CA ARG A 654 4.13 13.70 19.59
C ARG A 654 4.23 13.43 21.11
N GLN A 655 3.11 13.54 21.84
CA GLN A 655 3.07 13.30 23.28
C GLN A 655 3.20 11.81 23.60
N LEU A 656 2.58 10.95 22.78
CA LEU A 656 2.68 9.49 22.90
C LEU A 656 4.10 9.00 22.56
N ILE A 657 4.69 9.51 21.47
CA ILE A 657 6.08 9.19 21.08
C ILE A 657 7.09 9.70 22.12
N ALA A 658 6.83 10.80 22.83
CA ALA A 658 7.66 11.22 23.96
C ALA A 658 7.68 10.20 25.12
N ARG A 659 6.66 9.33 25.21
CA ARG A 659 6.56 8.21 26.16
C ARG A 659 6.88 6.85 25.52
N LEU A 660 7.70 6.83 24.48
CA LEU A 660 8.11 5.58 23.80
C LEU A 660 8.56 4.46 24.77
N PRO A 661 9.30 4.72 25.88
CA PRO A 661 9.64 3.66 26.84
C PRO A 661 8.43 2.99 27.51
N GLU A 662 7.37 3.74 27.84
CA GLU A 662 6.12 3.18 28.38
C GLU A 662 5.39 2.35 27.32
N ILE A 663 5.47 2.76 26.05
CA ILE A 663 4.92 2.03 24.90
C ILE A 663 5.73 0.75 24.64
N ASP A 664 7.06 0.78 24.75
CA ASP A 664 7.92 -0.39 24.61
C ASP A 664 7.68 -1.40 25.76
N GLU A 665 7.41 -0.94 26.99
CA GLU A 665 6.95 -1.80 28.10
C GLU A 665 5.58 -2.43 27.81
N LEU A 666 4.63 -1.67 27.25
CA LEU A 666 3.31 -2.15 26.85
C LEU A 666 3.38 -3.19 25.71
N GLU A 667 4.22 -2.95 24.72
CA GLU A 667 4.53 -3.88 23.63
C GLU A 667 5.09 -5.20 24.16
N GLN A 668 6.04 -5.15 25.10
CA GLN A 668 6.61 -6.33 25.74
C GLN A 668 5.56 -7.09 26.58
N LYS A 669 4.72 -6.37 27.33
CA LYS A 669 3.66 -6.92 28.18
C LYS A 669 2.64 -7.74 27.39
N PHE A 670 2.28 -7.29 26.18
CA PHE A 670 1.28 -7.93 25.31
C PHE A 670 1.84 -8.56 24.03
N ASN A 671 3.17 -8.69 23.89
CA ASN A 671 3.84 -9.29 22.71
C ASN A 671 3.35 -8.67 21.36
N CYS A 672 2.96 -7.40 21.42
CA CYS A 672 2.41 -6.59 20.34
C CYS A 672 3.43 -5.57 19.85
N LYS A 673 3.23 -5.00 18.65
CA LYS A 673 3.99 -3.86 18.13
C LYS A 673 3.03 -2.73 17.77
N ILE A 674 3.30 -1.53 18.29
CA ILE A 674 2.55 -0.30 18.06
C ILE A 674 3.34 0.53 17.06
N SER A 675 2.81 0.66 15.84
CA SER A 675 3.41 1.40 14.75
C SER A 675 2.66 2.70 14.51
N PHE A 676 3.30 3.81 14.91
CA PHE A 676 2.84 5.15 14.56
C PHE A 676 3.07 5.45 13.08
N PRO A 677 2.17 6.18 12.42
CA PRO A 677 2.40 6.67 11.09
C PRO A 677 3.57 7.66 11.08
N SER A 678 4.11 7.89 9.89
CA SER A 678 5.13 8.91 9.69
C SER A 678 4.53 10.30 9.75
N THR A 679 5.29 11.25 10.29
CA THR A 679 4.87 12.64 10.52
C THR A 679 4.43 13.33 9.22
N GLU A 680 4.96 12.88 8.08
CA GLU A 680 4.62 13.38 6.74
C GLU A 680 3.38 12.72 6.10
N GLN A 681 2.87 11.61 6.66
CA GLN A 681 1.65 10.96 6.16
C GLN A 681 0.36 11.71 6.57
N ALA A 682 0.41 12.55 7.61
CA ALA A 682 -0.74 13.28 8.16
C ALA A 682 -1.92 12.38 8.63
N SER A 683 -1.67 11.09 8.84
CA SER A 683 -2.68 10.11 9.24
C SER A 683 -2.81 9.99 10.76
N ASP A 684 -4.04 9.76 11.21
CA ASP A 684 -4.40 9.45 12.60
C ASP A 684 -4.38 7.93 12.89
N GLU A 685 -4.08 7.10 11.88
CA GLU A 685 -4.12 5.64 12.00
C GLU A 685 -2.84 5.06 12.64
N VAL A 686 -2.93 4.67 13.91
CA VAL A 686 -1.90 3.89 14.62
C VAL A 686 -2.20 2.40 14.44
N THR A 687 -1.21 1.62 14.01
CA THR A 687 -1.38 0.19 13.76
C THR A 687 -0.83 -0.64 14.92
N VAL A 688 -1.65 -1.50 15.52
CA VAL A 688 -1.24 -2.44 16.57
C VAL A 688 -1.26 -3.87 16.03
N THR A 689 -0.09 -4.49 15.93
CA THR A 689 0.08 -5.85 15.37
C THR A 689 0.57 -6.82 16.45
N GLY A 690 -0.12 -7.94 16.65
CA GLY A 690 0.17 -8.84 17.77
C GLY A 690 -0.70 -10.10 17.79
N PRO A 691 -0.62 -10.94 18.83
CA PRO A 691 -1.50 -12.09 19.00
C PRO A 691 -2.97 -11.68 19.08
N GLN A 692 -3.86 -12.35 18.32
CA GLN A 692 -5.27 -11.99 18.12
C GLN A 692 -6.07 -11.78 19.42
N TRP A 693 -5.74 -12.53 20.46
CA TRP A 693 -6.33 -12.42 21.80
C TRP A 693 -5.71 -11.34 22.70
N GLN A 694 -4.50 -10.84 22.41
CA GLN A 694 -3.81 -9.80 23.18
C GLN A 694 -3.91 -8.42 22.55
N VAL A 695 -4.05 -8.32 21.22
CA VAL A 695 -4.21 -7.02 20.53
C VAL A 695 -5.35 -6.17 21.12
N PRO A 696 -6.56 -6.69 21.38
CA PRO A 696 -7.62 -5.89 22.01
C PRO A 696 -7.24 -5.34 23.40
N HIS A 697 -6.51 -6.11 24.21
CA HIS A 697 -6.05 -5.66 25.54
C HIS A 697 -4.90 -4.64 25.44
N CYS A 698 -3.99 -4.82 24.47
CA CYS A 698 -2.94 -3.85 24.18
C CYS A 698 -3.53 -2.53 23.68
N VAL A 699 -4.56 -2.59 22.82
CA VAL A 699 -5.30 -1.42 22.33
C VAL A 699 -6.03 -0.71 23.47
N ASP A 700 -6.68 -1.45 24.37
CA ASP A 700 -7.39 -0.90 25.53
C ASP A 700 -6.45 -0.10 26.45
N GLU A 701 -5.30 -0.69 26.82
CA GLU A 701 -4.31 -0.05 27.68
C GLU A 701 -3.55 1.08 26.95
N PHE A 702 -3.30 0.95 25.63
CA PHE A 702 -2.76 2.03 24.80
C PHE A 702 -3.73 3.23 24.72
N LEU A 703 -5.03 2.99 24.58
CA LEU A 703 -6.06 4.04 24.63
C LEU A 703 -6.19 4.66 26.02
N GLY A 704 -5.81 3.95 27.08
CA GLY A 704 -5.57 4.51 28.41
C GLY A 704 -4.42 5.51 28.48
N MET A 705 -3.49 5.53 27.51
CA MET A 705 -2.44 6.55 27.40
C MET A 705 -2.88 7.78 26.58
N VAL A 706 -3.94 7.67 25.78
CA VAL A 706 -4.45 8.74 24.92
C VAL A 706 -5.31 9.70 25.76
N PRO A 707 -4.89 10.97 25.93
CA PRO A 707 -5.70 11.95 26.63
C PRO A 707 -6.90 12.36 25.77
N ASP A 708 -8.01 12.58 26.43
CA ASP A 708 -9.26 13.09 25.86
C ASP A 708 -9.82 14.21 26.76
N LYS A 709 -10.68 15.06 26.21
CA LYS A 709 -11.20 16.24 26.92
C LYS A 709 -12.66 16.49 26.60
N HIS A 710 -13.41 16.84 27.63
CA HIS A 710 -14.78 17.35 27.51
C HIS A 710 -14.87 18.73 28.13
N GLU A 711 -15.59 19.63 27.48
CA GLU A 711 -15.82 20.99 27.96
C GLU A 711 -17.29 21.21 28.28
N LEU A 712 -17.56 21.76 29.46
CA LEU A 712 -18.90 22.04 29.96
C LEU A 712 -18.94 23.51 30.37
N VAL A 713 -19.74 24.33 29.69
CA VAL A 713 -19.88 25.76 29.98
C VAL A 713 -21.14 25.98 30.81
N LEU A 714 -20.99 26.66 31.94
CA LEU A 714 -22.05 26.98 32.90
C LEU A 714 -22.27 28.48 33.00
N SER A 715 -23.50 28.90 33.30
CA SER A 715 -23.80 30.27 33.73
C SER A 715 -23.12 30.58 35.07
N CYS A 716 -22.32 31.63 35.15
CA CYS A 716 -21.65 32.02 36.39
C CYS A 716 -22.56 32.89 37.27
N ASN A 717 -22.95 32.35 38.43
CA ASN A 717 -23.56 33.11 39.51
C ASN A 717 -22.51 33.40 40.59
N GLU A 718 -22.65 34.49 41.38
CA GLU A 718 -21.71 34.82 42.46
C GLU A 718 -21.47 33.67 43.46
N GLU A 719 -22.49 32.86 43.69
CA GLU A 719 -22.44 31.71 44.61
C GLU A 719 -21.64 30.55 43.99
N LEU A 720 -21.78 30.32 42.68
CA LEU A 720 -21.00 29.31 41.94
C LEU A 720 -19.52 29.70 41.88
N ALA A 721 -19.20 30.97 41.64
CA ALA A 721 -17.82 31.47 41.65
C ALA A 721 -17.15 31.23 43.02
N LYS A 722 -17.83 31.60 44.12
CA LYS A 722 -17.35 31.37 45.50
C LYS A 722 -17.21 29.87 45.83
N PHE A 723 -18.08 29.01 45.29
CA PHE A 723 -17.97 27.56 45.47
C PHE A 723 -16.77 26.95 44.73
N LEU A 724 -16.51 27.36 43.49
CA LEU A 724 -15.38 26.88 42.69
C LEU A 724 -14.02 27.34 43.24
N GLU A 725 -13.97 28.48 43.91
CA GLU A 725 -12.79 28.96 44.65
C GLU A 725 -12.65 28.34 46.05
N SER A 726 -13.62 27.53 46.50
CA SER A 726 -13.61 26.94 47.84
C SER A 726 -12.65 25.75 47.97
N PRO A 727 -12.03 25.53 49.14
CA PRO A 727 -11.19 24.35 49.38
C PRO A 727 -11.97 23.03 49.29
N GLN A 728 -13.29 23.07 49.51
CA GLN A 728 -14.15 21.90 49.33
C GLN A 728 -14.18 21.47 47.86
N PHE A 729 -14.23 22.41 46.91
CA PHE A 729 -14.12 22.09 45.49
C PHE A 729 -12.68 21.71 45.10
N THR A 730 -11.71 22.60 45.34
CA THR A 730 -10.36 22.47 44.78
C THR A 730 -9.55 21.32 45.35
N THR A 731 -9.78 20.93 46.60
CA THR A 731 -9.02 19.86 47.27
C THR A 731 -9.86 18.62 47.52
N GLU A 732 -11.07 18.70 48.08
CA GLU A 732 -11.83 17.47 48.31
C GLU A 732 -12.52 16.92 47.05
N LEU A 733 -13.12 17.78 46.24
CA LEU A 733 -13.96 17.33 45.14
C LEU A 733 -13.14 16.93 43.91
N VAL A 734 -12.17 17.76 43.51
CA VAL A 734 -11.27 17.46 42.39
C VAL A 734 -10.43 16.21 42.66
N GLU A 735 -9.93 16.00 43.89
CA GLU A 735 -9.22 14.77 44.23
C GLU A 735 -10.14 13.53 44.21
N LYS A 736 -11.42 13.64 44.63
CA LYS A 736 -12.40 12.55 44.50
C LYS A 736 -12.71 12.23 43.05
N LEU A 737 -12.90 13.23 42.19
CA LEU A 737 -13.09 13.04 40.75
C LEU A 737 -11.89 12.32 40.11
N LYS A 738 -10.66 12.76 40.45
CA LYS A 738 -9.42 12.14 39.98
C LYS A 738 -9.22 10.71 40.50
N SER A 739 -9.57 10.42 41.75
CA SER A 739 -9.29 9.12 42.40
C SER A 739 -10.38 8.07 42.29
N GLN A 740 -11.65 8.46 42.06
CA GLN A 740 -12.79 7.55 41.96
C GLN A 740 -13.33 7.38 40.54
N TYR A 741 -13.18 8.41 39.70
CA TYR A 741 -13.70 8.43 38.33
C TYR A 741 -12.60 8.55 37.26
N GLU A 742 -11.35 8.73 37.69
CA GLU A 742 -10.17 8.93 36.82
C GLU A 742 -10.32 10.13 35.85
N VAL A 743 -11.01 11.19 36.30
CA VAL A 743 -11.22 12.45 35.57
C VAL A 743 -10.59 13.62 36.32
N ASP A 744 -9.69 14.34 35.66
CA ASP A 744 -9.15 15.62 36.11
C ASP A 744 -10.11 16.77 35.76
N LEU A 745 -10.55 17.53 36.76
CA LEU A 745 -11.43 18.69 36.56
C LEU A 745 -10.66 19.99 36.79
N THR A 746 -10.74 20.91 35.82
CA THR A 746 -10.24 22.28 35.94
C THR A 746 -11.33 23.29 35.61
N ALA A 747 -11.44 24.34 36.42
CA ALA A 747 -12.43 25.40 36.25
C ALA A 747 -11.75 26.70 35.84
N ARG A 748 -12.26 27.35 34.79
CA ARG A 748 -11.79 28.65 34.30
C ARG A 748 -12.96 29.62 34.22
N GLN A 749 -12.88 30.73 34.96
CA GLN A 749 -13.81 31.84 34.79
C GLN A 749 -13.42 32.61 33.53
N GLU A 750 -14.38 32.86 32.65
CA GLU A 750 -14.21 33.75 31.50
C GLU A 750 -14.74 35.13 31.86
N LYS A 751 -14.01 36.18 31.46
CA LYS A 751 -14.50 37.55 31.57
C LYS A 751 -15.36 37.84 30.34
N PRO A 752 -16.58 38.38 30.48
CA PRO A 752 -17.41 38.70 29.33
C PRO A 752 -16.73 39.77 28.48
N GLU A 753 -16.62 39.51 27.18
CA GLU A 753 -16.00 40.45 26.22
C GLU A 753 -16.87 41.67 25.94
N THR A 754 -18.18 41.58 26.20
CA THR A 754 -19.15 42.67 26.07
C THR A 754 -20.03 42.78 27.33
N PRO A 755 -20.45 44.00 27.72
CA PRO A 755 -21.14 44.22 29.00
C PRO A 755 -22.55 43.63 29.11
N ASP A 756 -23.13 43.12 28.02
CA ASP A 756 -24.48 42.51 27.98
C ASP A 756 -24.46 40.97 28.11
N VAL A 757 -23.30 40.32 28.13
CA VAL A 757 -23.19 38.86 28.26
C VAL A 757 -23.02 38.46 29.73
N ALA A 758 -23.90 37.58 30.21
CA ALA A 758 -23.79 37.02 31.56
C ALA A 758 -22.46 36.25 31.70
N PRO A 759 -21.73 36.39 32.83
CA PRO A 759 -20.44 35.73 32.99
C PRO A 759 -20.58 34.21 32.93
N THR A 760 -19.57 33.53 32.38
CA THR A 760 -19.53 32.07 32.18
C THR A 760 -18.38 31.43 32.93
N VAL A 761 -18.56 30.16 33.28
CA VAL A 761 -17.46 29.28 33.74
C VAL A 761 -17.33 28.13 32.76
N GLN A 762 -16.12 27.95 32.25
CA GLN A 762 -15.72 26.77 31.50
C GLN A 762 -15.17 25.72 32.49
N LEU A 763 -15.80 24.55 32.55
CA LEU A 763 -15.29 23.36 33.22
C LEU A 763 -14.66 22.45 32.19
N SER A 764 -13.34 22.33 32.23
CA SER A 764 -12.55 21.44 31.36
C SER A 764 -12.25 20.13 32.11
N TRP A 765 -12.79 19.04 31.59
CA TRP A 765 -12.65 17.69 32.11
C TRP A 765 -11.62 16.93 31.27
N GLY A 766 -10.45 16.63 31.83
CA GLY A 766 -9.44 15.77 31.21
C GLY A 766 -9.59 14.33 31.68
N PHE A 767 -9.64 13.39 30.76
CA PHE A 767 -9.67 11.95 31.05
C PHE A 767 -8.81 11.22 30.01
N THR A 768 -8.73 9.89 30.11
CA THR A 768 -8.12 9.05 29.08
C THR A 768 -9.23 8.40 28.25
N ARG A 769 -8.98 8.06 26.98
CA ARG A 769 -10.08 7.60 26.11
C ARG A 769 -10.79 6.33 26.61
N ASN A 770 -10.10 5.47 27.36
CA ASN A 770 -10.73 4.31 28.01
C ASN A 770 -11.71 4.72 29.12
N ASN A 771 -11.41 5.81 29.83
CA ASN A 771 -12.18 6.34 30.94
C ASN A 771 -13.35 7.25 30.51
N ALA A 772 -13.63 7.38 29.20
CA ALA A 772 -14.72 8.18 28.67
C ALA A 772 -16.11 7.80 29.26
N GLY A 773 -16.30 6.54 29.68
CA GLY A 773 -17.50 6.12 30.40
C GLY A 773 -17.66 6.77 31.77
N GLY A 774 -16.54 6.95 32.51
CA GLY A 774 -16.51 7.55 33.84
C GLY A 774 -16.80 9.06 33.85
N LEU A 775 -16.58 9.76 32.72
CA LEU A 775 -16.90 11.18 32.56
C LEU A 775 -18.36 11.49 32.92
N ARG A 776 -19.30 10.65 32.48
CA ARG A 776 -20.72 10.91 32.75
C ARG A 776 -21.02 10.82 34.24
N ASP A 777 -20.56 9.77 34.89
CA ASP A 777 -20.79 9.57 36.33
C ASP A 777 -20.08 10.66 37.16
N ALA A 778 -18.92 11.14 36.69
CA ALA A 778 -18.21 12.31 37.25
C ALA A 778 -19.00 13.62 37.12
N VAL A 779 -19.62 13.87 35.95
CA VAL A 779 -20.50 15.03 35.70
C VAL A 779 -21.77 14.94 36.54
N ASP A 780 -22.46 13.80 36.54
CA ASP A 780 -23.68 13.58 37.33
C ASP A 780 -23.38 13.67 38.85
N PHE A 781 -22.21 13.18 39.31
CA PHE A 781 -21.72 13.38 40.68
C PHE A 781 -21.52 14.86 41.00
N LEU A 782 -20.79 15.62 40.17
CA LEU A 782 -20.58 17.06 40.38
C LEU A 782 -21.91 17.82 40.43
N MET A 783 -22.84 17.54 39.51
CA MET A 783 -24.17 18.15 39.49
C MET A 783 -24.97 17.85 40.76
N SER A 784 -24.85 16.64 41.31
CA SER A 784 -25.47 16.29 42.60
C SER A 784 -24.90 17.11 43.76
N GLN A 785 -23.60 17.41 43.74
CA GLN A 785 -22.91 18.17 44.79
C GLN A 785 -23.24 19.66 44.72
N PHE A 786 -23.36 20.21 43.51
CA PHE A 786 -23.91 21.55 43.29
C PHE A 786 -25.35 21.66 43.81
N THR A 787 -26.22 20.69 43.47
CA THR A 787 -27.61 20.64 43.95
C THR A 787 -27.68 20.55 45.48
N ASN A 788 -26.87 19.69 46.10
CA ASN A 788 -26.78 19.56 47.56
C ASN A 788 -26.27 20.84 48.25
N SER A 789 -25.50 21.65 47.53
CA SER A 789 -24.99 22.95 48.00
C SER A 789 -25.97 24.11 47.76
N GLY A 790 -27.15 23.84 47.19
CA GLY A 790 -28.18 24.84 46.89
C GLY A 790 -27.92 25.69 45.64
N LEU A 791 -26.95 25.32 44.81
CA LEU A 791 -26.59 26.07 43.60
C LEU A 791 -27.52 25.72 42.44
N ASP A 792 -28.23 26.71 41.91
CA ASP A 792 -28.96 26.59 40.65
C ASP A 792 -27.99 26.79 39.47
N ILE A 793 -27.96 25.82 38.55
CA ILE A 793 -26.96 25.75 37.47
C ILE A 793 -27.64 25.56 36.14
N THR A 794 -27.45 26.55 35.27
CA THR A 794 -27.82 26.46 33.85
C THR A 794 -26.59 26.06 33.04
N VAL A 795 -26.68 24.91 32.37
CA VAL A 795 -25.68 24.47 31.38
C VAL A 795 -25.91 25.24 30.07
N VAL A 796 -24.88 25.93 29.60
CA VAL A 796 -24.91 26.74 28.37
C VAL A 796 -24.43 25.95 27.16
N LYS A 797 -23.37 25.15 27.30
CA LYS A 797 -22.73 24.36 26.24
C LYS A 797 -22.13 23.07 26.84
N GLY A 798 -22.07 21.98 26.08
CA GLY A 798 -21.41 20.75 26.52
C GLY A 798 -22.23 19.82 27.42
N SER A 799 -23.56 19.92 27.43
CA SER A 799 -24.42 18.94 28.11
C SER A 799 -24.27 17.56 27.47
N LEU A 800 -23.89 16.54 28.24
CA LEU A 800 -23.87 15.16 27.76
C LEU A 800 -25.30 14.70 27.44
N PRO A 801 -25.60 14.23 26.22
CA PRO A 801 -26.93 13.74 25.89
C PRO A 801 -27.23 12.53 26.77
N ARG A 802 -28.39 12.53 27.44
CA ARG A 802 -28.87 11.31 28.10
C ARG A 802 -29.02 10.25 27.01
N PRO A 803 -28.46 9.04 27.16
CA PRO A 803 -28.84 7.94 26.29
C PRO A 803 -30.37 7.84 26.40
N LYS A 804 -31.06 7.74 25.26
CA LYS A 804 -32.50 7.48 25.26
C LYS A 804 -32.70 6.29 26.18
N SER A 805 -33.41 6.50 27.29
CA SER A 805 -33.87 5.39 28.10
C SER A 805 -34.67 4.52 27.15
N ASP A 806 -34.27 3.26 27.02
CA ASP A 806 -34.98 2.26 26.21
C ASP A 806 -36.33 2.05 26.89
N SER A 807 -37.27 2.96 26.59
CA SER A 807 -38.56 3.01 27.24
C SER A 807 -39.30 1.79 26.76
N PHE A 808 -39.85 1.07 27.73
CA PHE A 808 -40.52 -0.21 27.51
C PHE A 808 -41.58 -0.16 26.38
N GLU A 809 -42.11 1.04 26.11
CA GLU A 809 -42.97 1.42 24.99
C GLU A 809 -42.40 1.13 23.60
N ASP A 810 -41.11 1.36 23.30
CA ASP A 810 -40.55 1.04 21.97
C ASP A 810 -40.46 -0.48 21.73
N SER A 811 -40.29 -1.27 22.79
CA SER A 811 -40.36 -2.74 22.70
C SER A 811 -41.79 -3.28 22.46
N LEU A 812 -42.84 -2.46 22.71
CA LEU A 812 -44.24 -2.85 22.47
C LEU A 812 -44.65 -2.74 20.99
N GLN A 813 -43.90 -2.00 20.16
CA GLN A 813 -44.16 -1.92 18.71
C GLN A 813 -44.06 -3.29 18.01
N TYR A 814 -43.35 -4.27 18.61
CA TYR A 814 -43.23 -5.64 18.12
C TYR A 814 -44.26 -6.62 18.72
N PHE A 815 -45.17 -6.15 19.59
CA PHE A 815 -46.19 -6.96 20.28
C PHE A 815 -47.62 -6.71 19.79
N ASP A 816 -47.79 -6.25 18.55
CA ASP A 816 -49.09 -6.02 17.91
C ASP A 816 -49.82 -7.34 17.55
N SER A 817 -50.27 -8.03 18.60
CA SER A 817 -51.06 -9.26 18.53
C SER A 817 -52.54 -8.94 18.74
N LYS A 818 -53.39 -9.38 17.80
CA LYS A 818 -54.85 -9.15 17.76
C LYS A 818 -55.65 -9.87 18.88
N LEU A 819 -55.03 -10.16 20.01
CA LEU A 819 -55.58 -10.86 21.18
C LEU A 819 -55.75 -9.95 22.41
N LEU A 820 -55.17 -8.75 22.42
CA LEU A 820 -55.36 -7.77 23.50
C LEU A 820 -56.32 -6.67 23.05
N GLN A 821 -57.53 -6.66 23.64
CA GLN A 821 -58.46 -5.55 23.48
C GLN A 821 -58.05 -4.40 24.40
N HIS A 822 -57.69 -3.25 23.84
CA HIS A 822 -57.54 -2.02 24.62
C HIS A 822 -58.91 -1.55 25.11
N ALA A 823 -59.05 -1.33 26.41
CA ALA A 823 -60.12 -0.50 26.96
C ALA A 823 -59.85 0.98 26.62
N PRO A 824 -60.88 1.79 26.31
CA PRO A 824 -60.67 3.18 25.94
C PRO A 824 -60.21 4.00 27.16
N SER A 825 -59.04 4.63 27.06
CA SER A 825 -58.59 5.62 28.04
C SER A 825 -59.41 6.91 27.91
N VAL A 826 -59.95 7.36 29.04
CA VAL A 826 -60.80 8.55 29.12
C VAL A 826 -59.97 9.81 28.91
N SER A 827 -60.42 10.68 28.00
CA SER A 827 -59.91 12.05 27.86
C SER A 827 -60.59 12.98 28.87
N SER A 828 -59.81 13.76 29.63
CA SER A 828 -60.30 14.92 30.39
C SER A 828 -59.52 16.18 30.03
N ASP A 829 -60.27 17.28 29.88
CA ASP A 829 -59.97 18.66 29.44
C ASP A 829 -58.50 19.18 29.42
N SER A 830 -58.00 19.89 28.39
CA SER A 830 -58.51 21.13 27.70
C SER A 830 -58.37 22.39 28.59
N PRO A 831 -58.11 23.64 28.10
CA PRO A 831 -58.12 24.19 26.72
C PRO A 831 -56.73 24.75 26.27
N VAL A 832 -56.44 25.12 25.01
CA VAL A 832 -57.17 25.97 24.05
C VAL A 832 -57.17 25.38 22.64
N LYS A 833 -58.30 25.56 21.93
CA LYS A 833 -58.61 24.94 20.64
C LYS A 833 -59.11 26.01 19.65
N ALA A 834 -58.57 26.04 18.43
CA ALA A 834 -59.23 26.49 17.18
C ALA A 834 -58.21 26.56 16.02
N ALA A 835 -58.49 26.15 14.77
CA ALA A 835 -59.58 25.30 14.27
C ALA A 835 -59.30 24.84 12.80
N PHE A 836 -59.72 23.60 12.46
CA PHE A 836 -59.96 23.02 11.12
C PHE A 836 -58.82 22.96 10.06
N GLY A 837 -58.71 21.91 9.24
CA GLY A 837 -59.57 20.70 9.14
C GLY A 837 -59.00 19.59 8.22
N ASP A 838 -59.68 18.45 8.18
CA ASP A 838 -59.31 17.22 7.44
C ASP A 838 -59.39 17.33 5.91
N GLU A 839 -58.54 16.59 5.16
CA GLU A 839 -58.93 15.27 4.57
C GLU A 839 -57.83 14.64 3.67
N ILE A 840 -57.51 13.36 3.94
CA ILE A 840 -57.26 12.25 2.99
C ILE A 840 -56.18 12.39 1.88
N ALA A 841 -55.07 11.62 1.99
CA ALA A 841 -54.74 10.49 1.06
C ALA A 841 -53.37 9.80 1.28
N ARG A 842 -53.42 8.54 1.76
CA ARG A 842 -52.61 7.35 1.42
C ARG A 842 -51.17 7.44 0.83
N GLU A 843 -50.24 6.94 1.65
CA GLU A 843 -49.34 5.79 1.36
C GLU A 843 -48.59 5.69 0.01
N ARG A 844 -47.24 5.80 0.07
CA ARG A 844 -46.32 4.80 -0.50
C ARG A 844 -45.13 4.55 0.42
N SER A 845 -44.76 3.27 0.58
CA SER A 845 -43.75 2.80 1.53
C SER A 845 -42.41 2.48 0.86
N GLY A 846 -41.29 2.66 1.57
CA GLY A 846 -39.97 2.10 1.26
C GLY A 846 -39.33 1.56 2.55
N ILE A 847 -39.03 0.25 2.65
CA ILE A 847 -37.83 -0.46 2.17
C ILE A 847 -36.78 -0.83 3.25
N LEU A 848 -36.86 -0.30 4.49
CA LEU A 848 -35.92 -0.66 5.57
C LEU A 848 -36.45 -1.60 6.68
N ASP A 849 -37.71 -2.04 6.64
CA ASP A 849 -38.31 -2.90 7.70
C ASP A 849 -37.88 -4.39 7.65
N ARG A 850 -36.73 -4.71 7.04
CA ARG A 850 -36.11 -6.05 7.08
C ARG A 850 -34.59 -6.01 7.01
N LEU A 851 -33.94 -5.95 8.17
CA LEU A 851 -32.80 -6.80 8.62
C LEU A 851 -31.82 -6.07 9.55
N ARG A 852 -32.12 -6.07 10.85
CA ARG A 852 -31.09 -6.22 11.90
C ARG A 852 -31.70 -6.91 13.12
N LYS A 853 -31.19 -8.10 13.46
CA LYS A 853 -31.37 -8.69 14.78
C LYS A 853 -30.21 -8.24 15.66
N PRO A 854 -30.44 -7.70 16.87
CA PRO A 854 -29.40 -7.63 17.88
C PRO A 854 -29.17 -9.02 18.49
N GLY A 855 -27.96 -9.24 19.02
CA GLY A 855 -27.55 -10.53 19.58
C GLY A 855 -26.26 -10.42 20.39
N SER A 856 -26.31 -9.69 21.49
CA SER A 856 -25.27 -9.70 22.52
C SER A 856 -25.87 -10.20 23.83
N MET A 857 -25.21 -11.19 24.44
CA MET A 857 -24.72 -11.14 25.83
C MET A 857 -24.47 -12.56 26.39
N THR A 858 -23.43 -12.63 27.21
CA THR A 858 -22.99 -13.79 27.98
C THR A 858 -23.78 -13.95 29.29
N SER A 859 -23.63 -15.15 29.88
CA SER A 859 -23.84 -15.46 31.32
C SER A 859 -25.27 -15.78 31.79
N ILE A 860 -25.55 -17.07 32.00
CA ILE A 860 -25.60 -17.68 33.35
C ILE A 860 -25.64 -19.21 33.23
N SER A 861 -24.91 -19.89 34.12
CA SER A 861 -24.81 -21.35 34.19
C SER A 861 -26.08 -22.00 34.77
N SER A 862 -26.50 -23.17 34.27
CA SER A 862 -26.65 -24.43 35.06
C SER A 862 -27.68 -25.45 34.52
N PHE A 863 -27.44 -26.72 34.87
CA PHE A 863 -28.35 -27.89 34.91
C PHE A 863 -28.95 -28.52 33.62
N LEU A 864 -28.39 -29.70 33.31
CA LEU A 864 -29.06 -30.99 33.05
C LEU A 864 -29.92 -31.22 31.78
N ASP A 865 -29.31 -31.94 30.83
CA ASP A 865 -29.68 -33.35 30.54
C ASP A 865 -31.18 -33.72 30.34
N ARG A 866 -31.64 -33.83 29.07
CA ARG A 866 -32.18 -35.11 28.51
C ARG A 866 -32.69 -35.08 27.05
N ARG A 867 -32.17 -36.05 26.28
CA ARG A 867 -32.86 -37.00 25.37
C ARG A 867 -34.04 -36.55 24.45
N LYS A 868 -33.78 -36.82 23.15
CA LYS A 868 -34.61 -37.62 22.19
C LYS A 868 -35.92 -37.05 21.59
N ASN A 869 -35.85 -36.84 20.28
CA ASN A 869 -36.59 -37.58 19.23
C ASN A 869 -38.13 -37.52 19.18
N SER A 870 -38.68 -36.86 18.15
CA SER A 870 -39.79 -37.39 17.33
C SER A 870 -39.88 -36.65 15.97
N SER A 871 -40.79 -37.09 15.10
CA SER A 871 -40.77 -36.86 13.64
C SER A 871 -42.19 -36.66 13.06
N ARG A 872 -42.27 -36.31 11.76
CA ARG A 872 -43.48 -36.28 10.86
C ARG A 872 -44.40 -35.05 11.04
N SER A 873 -44.57 -34.11 10.08
CA SER A 873 -45.07 -34.15 8.66
C SER A 873 -46.61 -34.11 8.53
N PRO A 874 -47.24 -33.71 7.39
CA PRO A 874 -46.89 -32.73 6.33
C PRO A 874 -48.11 -31.90 5.80
N ASN A 875 -47.98 -31.33 4.59
CA ASN A 875 -49.00 -30.89 3.60
C ASN A 875 -49.46 -29.43 3.56
N GLY A 876 -49.46 -28.86 2.33
CA GLY A 876 -50.01 -27.53 2.02
C GLY A 876 -49.54 -26.91 0.70
N ASN A 877 -49.55 -27.64 -0.43
CA ASN A 877 -49.25 -27.06 -1.76
C ASN A 877 -50.25 -25.95 -2.15
N PHE A 878 -49.85 -25.00 -3.00
CA PHE A 878 -50.42 -24.81 -4.36
C PHE A 878 -49.74 -23.69 -5.17
N PHE A 879 -49.27 -24.02 -6.40
CA PHE A 879 -49.17 -23.19 -7.62
C PHE A 879 -48.30 -21.91 -7.62
N LYS A 880 -47.76 -21.40 -8.75
CA LYS A 880 -47.28 -21.93 -10.06
C LYS A 880 -46.63 -20.74 -10.79
N GLY A 881 -45.63 -20.96 -11.65
CA GLY A 881 -45.45 -20.13 -12.86
C GLY A 881 -44.12 -19.39 -13.07
N SER A 882 -43.48 -19.73 -14.19
CA SER A 882 -42.58 -18.92 -15.05
C SER A 882 -41.29 -18.30 -14.50
N SER A 883 -40.20 -18.78 -15.07
CA SER A 883 -38.83 -18.31 -15.03
C SER A 883 -38.53 -17.13 -15.96
N ASN A 884 -37.62 -16.26 -15.53
CA ASN A 884 -36.52 -15.59 -16.28
C ASN A 884 -36.39 -14.12 -15.89
N VAL A 885 -35.26 -13.75 -15.27
CA VAL A 885 -34.45 -12.54 -15.50
C VAL A 885 -33.18 -12.67 -14.64
N SER A 886 -32.05 -12.20 -15.18
CA SER A 886 -30.70 -12.30 -14.63
C SER A 886 -30.54 -11.65 -13.24
N LYS A 887 -29.67 -12.23 -12.41
CA LYS A 887 -29.14 -11.60 -11.19
C LYS A 887 -27.61 -11.54 -11.21
N SER A 888 -27.10 -10.49 -11.82
CA SER A 888 -25.85 -9.83 -11.44
C SER A 888 -26.19 -8.48 -10.80
N SER A 889 -25.23 -7.86 -10.12
CA SER A 889 -25.31 -6.45 -9.64
C SER A 889 -26.23 -6.18 -8.42
N LEU A 890 -25.78 -6.60 -7.23
CA LEU A 890 -26.01 -5.86 -5.98
C LEU A 890 -24.74 -5.93 -5.12
N ILE A 891 -23.82 -4.99 -5.34
CA ILE A 891 -22.71 -4.67 -4.43
C ILE A 891 -22.92 -3.23 -3.98
N SER A 892 -23.11 -3.04 -2.68
CA SER A 892 -23.45 -1.74 -2.11
C SER A 892 -22.25 -0.80 -2.04
N ILE A 893 -22.53 0.49 -2.26
CA ILE A 893 -21.56 1.59 -2.22
C ILE A 893 -21.28 1.94 -0.75
N GLU A 894 -20.36 1.20 -0.14
CA GLU A 894 -19.70 1.59 1.13
C GLU A 894 -18.39 0.82 1.36
N SER A 895 -18.25 -0.40 0.83
CA SER A 895 -17.06 -1.24 1.03
C SER A 895 -15.84 -0.88 0.16
N ALA A 896 -15.95 0.07 -0.76
CA ALA A 896 -14.94 0.31 -1.80
C ALA A 896 -13.59 0.86 -1.27
N ARG A 897 -13.53 1.37 -0.02
CA ARG A 897 -12.29 1.89 0.59
C ARG A 897 -11.47 0.86 1.38
N SER A 898 -12.03 -0.31 1.71
CA SER A 898 -11.37 -1.31 2.57
C SER A 898 -10.86 -2.57 1.85
N PHE A 899 -11.22 -2.78 0.58
CA PHE A 899 -10.90 -4.03 -0.14
C PHE A 899 -9.43 -4.21 -0.57
N ASN A 900 -8.53 -3.29 -0.20
CA ASN A 900 -7.08 -3.39 -0.43
C ASN A 900 -6.25 -3.63 0.85
N ALA A 901 -6.88 -3.72 2.04
CA ALA A 901 -6.16 -3.86 3.31
C ALA A 901 -5.81 -5.32 3.68
N ASP A 902 -6.73 -6.26 3.45
CA ASP A 902 -6.63 -7.63 4.00
C ASP A 902 -5.99 -8.68 3.07
N ARG A 903 -5.39 -8.28 1.94
CA ARG A 903 -4.53 -9.19 1.15
C ARG A 903 -3.12 -9.20 1.73
N ASN A 904 -2.74 -10.34 2.31
CA ASN A 904 -1.42 -10.62 2.88
C ASN A 904 -0.29 -10.16 1.92
N PRO A 905 0.49 -9.11 2.25
CA PRO A 905 1.23 -8.30 1.26
C PRO A 905 2.42 -9.01 0.58
N TRP A 906 2.73 -10.23 1.00
CA TRP A 906 3.82 -11.06 0.49
C TRP A 906 3.38 -12.16 -0.48
N ASN A 907 2.08 -12.38 -0.69
CA ASN A 907 1.57 -13.52 -1.48
C ASN A 907 1.05 -13.13 -2.88
N ASP A 908 1.53 -12.01 -3.44
CA ASP A 908 1.33 -11.62 -4.83
C ASP A 908 2.28 -12.45 -5.74
N SER A 909 2.06 -13.77 -5.75
CA SER A 909 2.68 -14.68 -6.71
C SER A 909 2.08 -14.37 -8.08
N GLY A 910 2.73 -13.49 -8.84
CA GLY A 910 2.24 -12.82 -10.06
C GLY A 910 1.81 -13.75 -11.20
N VAL A 911 0.68 -14.43 -10.99
CA VAL A 911 -0.04 -15.30 -11.90
C VAL A 911 -1.52 -15.12 -11.54
N ASN A 912 -2.13 -14.06 -12.05
CA ASN A 912 -3.57 -13.85 -11.98
C ASN A 912 -4.26 -14.94 -12.80
N LEU A 913 -4.80 -15.97 -12.13
CA LEU A 913 -5.74 -16.89 -12.75
C LEU A 913 -7.16 -16.33 -12.56
N PRO A 914 -8.01 -16.31 -13.61
CA PRO A 914 -9.43 -16.03 -13.42
C PRO A 914 -10.07 -17.16 -12.62
N ASP A 915 -10.80 -16.81 -11.56
CA ASP A 915 -11.67 -17.75 -10.85
C ASP A 915 -12.89 -18.07 -11.74
N ASP A 916 -12.98 -19.30 -12.28
CA ASP A 916 -14.24 -19.84 -12.78
C ASP A 916 -14.31 -21.38 -12.80
N ASP A 917 -15.50 -21.88 -12.48
CA ASP A 917 -16.06 -23.24 -12.58
C ASP A 917 -15.18 -24.49 -12.30
N ASN A 918 -15.39 -25.07 -11.11
CA ASN A 918 -14.86 -26.35 -10.67
C ASN A 918 -15.60 -27.56 -11.33
N PRO A 919 -14.97 -28.36 -12.22
CA PRO A 919 -15.68 -29.37 -13.02
C PRO A 919 -16.08 -30.67 -12.30
N TRP A 920 -15.80 -30.81 -10.99
CA TRP A 920 -15.83 -32.11 -10.28
C TRP A 920 -16.69 -32.17 -9.01
N ALA A 921 -17.88 -31.56 -9.04
CA ALA A 921 -18.90 -31.75 -7.99
C ALA A 921 -19.89 -32.89 -8.37
N PRO A 922 -20.23 -33.83 -7.45
CA PRO A 922 -21.07 -34.98 -7.76
C PRO A 922 -22.57 -34.62 -7.82
N ARG A 923 -23.25 -35.01 -8.90
CA ARG A 923 -24.71 -34.86 -9.05
C ARG A 923 -25.45 -36.09 -8.49
N PRO A 924 -26.53 -35.93 -7.70
CA PRO A 924 -27.40 -37.03 -7.31
C PRO A 924 -28.35 -37.42 -8.46
N LEU A 925 -28.67 -38.72 -8.56
CA LEU A 925 -29.42 -39.32 -9.66
C LEU A 925 -30.93 -39.47 -9.33
N GLY A 926 -31.80 -39.26 -10.32
CA GLY A 926 -33.26 -39.49 -10.22
C GLY A 926 -33.90 -39.88 -11.56
N ASN A 927 -34.42 -41.11 -11.63
CA ASN A 927 -35.14 -41.75 -12.74
C ASN A 927 -36.49 -41.06 -13.11
N HIS A 928 -37.21 -41.31 -14.23
CA HIS A 928 -37.13 -42.28 -15.35
C HIS A 928 -37.95 -41.72 -16.56
N GLY A 929 -37.79 -42.23 -17.80
CA GLY A 929 -38.78 -41.96 -18.88
C GLY A 929 -38.42 -42.25 -20.35
N ASP A 930 -38.18 -43.52 -20.71
CA ASP A 930 -38.35 -44.18 -22.04
C ASP A 930 -38.17 -43.42 -23.40
N ASN A 931 -37.19 -43.86 -24.21
CA ASN A 931 -37.52 -44.77 -25.34
C ASN A 931 -36.31 -45.49 -26.01
N LYS A 932 -36.61 -46.71 -26.47
CA LYS A 932 -35.83 -47.78 -27.15
C LYS A 932 -34.74 -47.37 -28.18
N LEU A 933 -33.59 -48.09 -28.14
CA LEU A 933 -33.15 -49.10 -29.15
C LEU A 933 -31.86 -49.84 -28.73
N ALA A 934 -31.46 -50.92 -29.41
CA ALA A 934 -30.53 -51.99 -28.95
C ALA A 934 -29.52 -52.38 -30.07
N ILE A 935 -28.47 -53.24 -29.97
CA ILE A 935 -27.89 -54.21 -28.98
C ILE A 935 -26.46 -54.64 -29.51
N PRO A 936 -25.51 -55.36 -28.84
CA PRO A 936 -25.32 -55.77 -27.43
C PRO A 936 -23.89 -55.39 -26.88
N ILE A 937 -23.10 -56.36 -26.36
CA ILE A 937 -21.70 -56.33 -25.84
C ILE A 937 -21.02 -57.65 -26.31
N PRO A 938 -19.67 -57.80 -26.42
CA PRO A 938 -18.83 -58.38 -25.34
C PRO A 938 -17.41 -57.72 -25.25
N GLY A 939 -16.50 -58.00 -24.31
CA GLY A 939 -16.47 -58.94 -23.18
C GLY A 939 -15.14 -58.81 -22.40
N ASP A 940 -15.09 -59.41 -21.20
CA ASP A 940 -14.06 -59.26 -20.15
C ASP A 940 -12.73 -60.03 -20.42
N ALA A 941 -11.60 -59.57 -19.86
CA ALA A 941 -10.40 -60.38 -19.57
C ALA A 941 -9.30 -59.60 -18.79
N THR A 942 -9.14 -59.90 -17.49
CA THR A 942 -7.87 -59.70 -16.76
C THR A 942 -7.15 -61.04 -16.55
N PRO A 943 -5.81 -61.06 -16.45
CA PRO A 943 -5.13 -62.06 -15.63
C PRO A 943 -4.05 -61.48 -14.69
N ARG A 944 -3.68 -62.26 -13.66
CA ARG A 944 -2.76 -61.91 -12.56
C ARG A 944 -1.42 -62.66 -12.63
N HIS A 945 -0.39 -62.08 -11.96
CA HIS A 945 0.81 -62.74 -11.39
C HIS A 945 1.85 -63.38 -12.38
N HIS A 946 3.15 -63.61 -12.06
CA HIS A 946 3.93 -63.59 -10.80
C HIS A 946 5.45 -63.30 -11.03
N THR A 947 6.12 -62.60 -10.09
CA THR A 947 7.56 -62.62 -9.66
C THR A 947 8.78 -62.89 -10.59
N ARG A 948 9.81 -62.02 -10.50
CA ARG A 948 11.25 -62.40 -10.49
C ARG A 948 12.15 -61.42 -9.69
N ILE A 949 13.41 -61.78 -9.47
CA ILE A 949 14.28 -61.34 -8.34
C ILE A 949 15.59 -60.63 -8.78
N SER A 950 16.00 -59.64 -7.97
CA SER A 950 17.34 -59.02 -7.74
C SER A 950 18.27 -58.59 -8.89
N GLY A 951 18.84 -57.38 -8.77
CA GLY A 951 19.93 -56.86 -9.59
C GLY A 951 20.46 -55.51 -9.09
N ASP A 952 21.36 -55.59 -8.12
CA ASP A 952 22.26 -54.60 -7.50
C ASP A 952 22.75 -53.41 -8.36
N SER A 953 22.94 -52.24 -7.72
CA SER A 953 23.97 -51.26 -8.09
C SER A 953 24.36 -50.32 -6.93
N GLY A 954 25.30 -50.78 -6.11
CA GLY A 954 26.49 -50.03 -5.67
C GLY A 954 26.34 -48.57 -5.20
N ARG A 955 26.43 -48.36 -3.87
CA ARG A 955 26.64 -47.06 -3.24
C ARG A 955 27.96 -47.07 -2.44
N PRO A 956 28.92 -46.17 -2.69
CA PRO A 956 30.09 -46.02 -1.81
C PRO A 956 29.69 -45.41 -0.46
N SER A 957 30.40 -45.80 0.59
CA SER A 957 30.28 -45.24 1.94
C SER A 957 31.64 -44.68 2.38
N THR A 958 31.67 -43.43 2.86
CA THR A 958 32.79 -42.91 3.65
C THR A 958 32.26 -42.01 4.76
N SER A 959 32.24 -42.54 5.97
CA SER A 959 32.06 -41.78 7.21
C SER A 959 33.41 -41.23 7.68
N HIS A 960 33.45 -39.98 8.15
CA HIS A 960 34.33 -39.60 9.26
C HIS A 960 33.64 -38.58 10.15
N SER A 961 33.70 -38.82 11.46
CA SER A 961 33.20 -37.96 12.52
C SER A 961 34.20 -37.99 13.68
N MET A 962 33.92 -37.15 14.69
CA MET A 962 34.49 -37.16 16.05
C MET A 962 35.86 -36.46 16.24
N ASN A 963 36.12 -35.80 17.38
CA ASN A 963 35.38 -35.86 18.65
C ASN A 963 35.40 -34.59 19.52
N SER A 964 34.37 -34.44 20.36
CA SER A 964 34.44 -33.75 21.67
C SER A 964 35.10 -34.66 22.71
N GLY A 965 35.66 -34.12 23.81
CA GLY A 965 36.61 -34.86 24.66
C GLY A 965 36.13 -35.39 26.02
N TYR A 966 36.90 -36.38 26.52
CA TYR A 966 37.22 -36.73 27.92
C TYR A 966 36.12 -37.24 28.91
N PRO A 967 36.46 -37.92 30.04
CA PRO A 967 37.76 -38.55 30.45
C PRO A 967 37.71 -40.00 31.03
N GLY A 968 38.85 -40.72 30.99
CA GLY A 968 39.23 -41.84 31.93
C GLY A 968 38.81 -43.29 31.56
N SER A 969 39.55 -44.37 31.89
CA SER A 969 40.88 -44.51 32.53
C SER A 969 41.63 -45.81 32.11
N ILE A 970 42.96 -45.70 31.95
CA ILE A 970 44.07 -46.66 32.17
C ILE A 970 43.75 -48.19 32.27
N GLY A 971 44.39 -49.00 31.41
CA GLY A 971 44.57 -50.47 31.57
C GLY A 971 45.42 -51.08 30.43
N PRO A 972 46.36 -52.05 30.65
CA PRO A 972 47.54 -52.17 29.79
C PRO A 972 47.57 -53.27 28.72
N PHE A 973 48.25 -52.94 27.61
CA PHE A 973 49.10 -53.76 26.73
C PHE A 973 48.87 -55.27 26.56
N ARG A 974 48.64 -55.66 25.30
CA ARG A 974 49.70 -56.37 24.54
C ARG A 974 49.68 -56.01 23.06
#